data_AF-W6KRL4-F1
#
_entry.id   AF-W6KRL4-F1
#
_cell.length_a   1.000
_cell.length_b   1.000
_cell.length_c   1.000
_cell.angle_alpha   90.00
_cell.angle_beta   90.00
_cell.angle_gamma   90.00
#
_symmetry.space_group_name_H-M   'P 1'
#
loop_
_entity.id
_entity.type
_entity.pdbx_description
1 polymer ?
#
loop_
_entity_poly.entity_id
_entity_poly.type
_entity_poly.pdbx_seq_one_letter_code
_entity_poly.pdbx_strand_id
1 'polypeptide(L)'
;MIRVPADWRCARYDSLLVQLNNDRYFLCRSVIITVPTTVFTFSMKVRVPSDVARRLLKSQDVEESEEKVVRWIDQLNADATRSYTVCRMDQRAKEEFPMDVAILQFYCMSRTCTLQTVVCRGLRLDARATIALLSASLMGCYVIPDCIVDTANGSYQIVQIEKKSGTGLGMVVSGCRVRLNDSSSVCVCGNRAPLSRPVGLEDALEQLEMVLSMAEKDMREAVGILVHGPRGCGVGNLIAYCLRSRPEIELLPWTTSFDASFVGRKIRGATVALYLPSCERFFPAYEDDLARLTLRKLLKDASLLVAGVNGHSLSVLVIASTHRLGSHCAIDVLRSFFSVSICLSLPDVNQRAALFASVRGGQPTDWITNAQALIGKTSADVLSIAKAGEWRYRPPFKEVRWGSIGGLREVKERLHRALVWPQCHPEVFKKFNLSHPKGILLYGPPGCAKTTLVKALCSEGYFSLIYLDSASVVSAYVGESERRLRDVFTQASQRTPCIVFFDEVEVIGAKRENGAHQTESVRLLSTLLTEMDGFTASHGVCFVGATNVPHLVDSALLRPGRFDYLVYVPLPSAKDREEILSLHLGCAAVDVGVLAALADGFSGADLGALCTASLLELLEKNATPPACFYDTEYMMPFMKNKIQSFQKSNYDTAALEEFHRKHASA
;
A
#
# COMPACT_ATOMS: atom_id res chain seq x y z
N MET A 1 -4.81 -16.27 7.36
CA MET A 1 -6.26 -16.42 7.05
C MET A 1 -6.42 -17.55 6.04
N ILE A 2 -7.40 -18.45 6.22
CA ILE A 2 -7.59 -19.61 5.33
C ILE A 2 -8.83 -19.38 4.45
N ARG A 3 -8.68 -19.41 3.12
CA ARG A 3 -9.82 -19.34 2.18
C ARG A 3 -10.38 -20.72 1.89
N VAL A 4 -11.68 -20.90 2.09
CA VAL A 4 -12.35 -22.20 2.00
C VAL A 4 -13.59 -22.13 1.11
N PRO A 5 -13.79 -23.10 0.20
CA PRO A 5 -15.00 -23.21 -0.61
C PRO A 5 -16.30 -23.39 0.21
N ALA A 6 -17.44 -22.88 -0.27
CA ALA A 6 -18.72 -23.01 0.43
C ALA A 6 -19.35 -24.40 0.47
N ASP A 7 -18.88 -25.34 -0.36
CA ASP A 7 -19.37 -26.72 -0.35
C ASP A 7 -18.85 -27.50 0.88
N TRP A 8 -17.92 -26.94 1.65
CA TRP A 8 -17.39 -27.54 2.86
C TRP A 8 -18.40 -27.46 4.00
N ARG A 9 -18.50 -28.51 4.82
CA ARG A 9 -19.50 -28.56 5.90
C ARG A 9 -19.19 -27.54 6.99
N CYS A 10 -17.91 -27.34 7.28
CA CYS A 10 -17.45 -26.36 8.24
C CYS A 10 -17.84 -24.90 7.90
N ALA A 11 -18.14 -24.60 6.64
CA ALA A 11 -18.57 -23.28 6.20
C ALA A 11 -19.94 -22.86 6.76
N ARG A 12 -20.76 -23.83 7.21
CA ARG A 12 -22.10 -23.59 7.78
C ARG A 12 -22.08 -23.10 9.23
N TYR A 13 -20.91 -23.12 9.87
CA TYR A 13 -20.74 -22.78 11.29
C TYR A 13 -19.89 -21.52 11.45
N ASP A 14 -20.30 -20.64 12.36
CA ASP A 14 -19.58 -19.37 12.62
C ASP A 14 -18.28 -19.58 13.42
N SER A 15 -18.26 -20.61 14.29
CA SER A 15 -17.13 -20.95 15.17
C SER A 15 -16.54 -22.31 14.87
N LEU A 16 -15.21 -22.36 14.71
CA LEU A 16 -14.48 -23.56 14.33
C LEU A 16 -13.20 -23.71 15.14
N LEU A 17 -12.93 -24.91 15.64
CA LEU A 17 -11.62 -25.28 16.17
C LEU A 17 -10.85 -26.03 15.07
N VAL A 18 -9.69 -25.49 14.67
CA VAL A 18 -8.86 -26.06 13.59
C VAL A 18 -7.60 -26.66 14.21
N GLN A 19 -7.38 -27.95 13.98
CA GLN A 19 -6.15 -28.66 14.36
C GLN A 19 -5.22 -28.75 13.14
N LEU A 20 -3.97 -28.36 13.35
CA LEU A 20 -2.90 -28.37 12.34
C LEU A 20 -1.88 -29.46 12.71
N ASN A 21 -1.65 -30.40 11.79
CA ASN A 21 -0.60 -31.44 11.89
C ASN A 21 -0.59 -32.14 13.27
N ASN A 22 -1.76 -32.48 13.77
CA ASN A 22 -2.04 -33.18 15.03
C ASN A 22 -1.68 -32.47 16.35
N ASP A 23 -0.84 -31.44 16.38
CA ASP A 23 -0.34 -30.88 17.65
C ASP A 23 -0.85 -29.49 18.02
N ARG A 24 -1.25 -28.67 17.03
CA ARG A 24 -1.60 -27.25 17.26
C ARG A 24 -3.07 -27.00 16.99
N TYR A 25 -3.73 -26.32 17.93
CA TYR A 25 -5.15 -26.00 17.84
C TYR A 25 -5.39 -24.49 17.79
N PHE A 26 -6.31 -24.06 16.92
CA PHE A 26 -6.64 -22.66 16.69
C PHE A 26 -8.15 -22.46 16.69
N LEU A 27 -8.62 -21.41 17.34
CA LEU A 27 -10.03 -21.05 17.33
C LEU A 27 -10.25 -19.98 16.25
N CYS A 28 -11.08 -20.31 15.27
CA CYS A 28 -11.30 -19.54 14.06
C CYS A 28 -12.76 -19.11 13.97
N ARG A 29 -12.96 -17.91 13.41
CA ARG A 29 -14.28 -17.41 13.00
C ARG A 29 -14.43 -17.54 11.49
N SER A 30 -15.57 -18.05 11.06
CA SER A 30 -16.00 -18.01 9.66
C SER A 30 -16.46 -16.61 9.29
N VAL A 31 -15.88 -16.02 8.24
CA VAL A 31 -16.31 -14.73 7.69
C VAL A 31 -16.64 -14.93 6.21
N ILE A 32 -17.87 -14.58 5.83
CA ILE A 32 -18.32 -14.60 4.44
C ILE A 32 -17.65 -13.43 3.72
N ILE A 33 -16.98 -13.69 2.60
CA ILE A 33 -16.53 -12.62 1.70
C ILE A 33 -17.46 -12.61 0.50
N THR A 34 -18.11 -11.48 0.25
CA THR A 34 -18.96 -11.25 -0.93
C THR A 34 -18.11 -11.14 -2.20
N VAL A 35 -17.78 -12.29 -2.78
CA VAL A 35 -17.32 -12.48 -4.17
C VAL A 35 -18.39 -13.35 -4.85
N PRO A 36 -18.66 -13.26 -6.17
CA PRO A 36 -19.72 -14.05 -6.81
C PRO A 36 -19.49 -15.57 -6.76
N THR A 37 -18.40 -16.04 -6.15
CA THR A 37 -18.23 -17.42 -5.70
C THR A 37 -18.08 -17.42 -4.18
N THR A 38 -18.98 -18.16 -3.52
CA THR A 38 -19.08 -18.29 -2.07
C THR A 38 -17.80 -18.89 -1.50
N VAL A 39 -16.86 -18.04 -1.08
CA VAL A 39 -15.59 -18.40 -0.44
C VAL A 39 -15.57 -17.80 0.96
N PHE A 40 -15.29 -18.63 1.96
CA PHE A 40 -15.19 -18.24 3.36
C PHE A 40 -13.74 -17.94 3.72
N THR A 41 -13.53 -16.99 4.62
CA THR A 41 -12.20 -16.72 5.18
C THR A 41 -12.20 -16.96 6.67
N PHE A 42 -11.35 -17.90 7.11
CA PHE A 42 -11.08 -18.12 8.51
C PHE A 42 -10.02 -17.14 9.01
N SER A 43 -10.44 -16.22 9.87
CA SER A 43 -9.54 -15.29 10.56
C SER A 43 -9.05 -15.94 11.86
N MET A 44 -7.73 -16.06 11.98
CA MET A 44 -7.06 -16.63 13.15
C MET A 44 -6.51 -15.51 14.04
N LYS A 45 -6.90 -15.50 15.31
CA LYS A 45 -6.35 -14.57 16.32
C LYS A 45 -6.06 -15.21 17.69
N VAL A 46 -6.51 -16.45 17.91
CA VAL A 46 -6.43 -17.11 19.22
C VAL A 46 -5.81 -18.51 19.07
N ARG A 47 -4.76 -18.77 19.86
CA ARG A 47 -4.10 -20.08 19.96
C ARG A 47 -4.67 -20.84 21.15
N VAL A 48 -5.00 -22.11 20.94
CA VAL A 48 -5.52 -23.00 21.98
C VAL A 48 -4.41 -23.99 22.38
N PRO A 49 -4.01 -24.05 23.66
CA PRO A 49 -3.10 -25.08 24.14
C PRO A 49 -3.68 -26.48 23.96
N SER A 50 -2.85 -27.47 23.63
CA SER A 50 -3.30 -28.82 23.27
C SER A 50 -4.09 -29.51 24.39
N ASP A 51 -3.76 -29.25 25.66
CA ASP A 51 -4.50 -29.79 26.82
C ASP A 51 -5.91 -29.19 26.96
N VAL A 52 -6.07 -27.92 26.60
CA VAL A 52 -7.38 -27.25 26.59
C VAL A 52 -8.21 -27.77 25.43
N ALA A 53 -7.60 -27.92 24.25
CA ALA A 53 -8.28 -28.47 23.07
C ALA A 53 -8.77 -29.90 23.32
N ARG A 54 -7.95 -30.78 23.90
CA ARG A 54 -8.37 -32.15 24.26
C ARG A 54 -9.54 -32.19 25.22
N ARG A 55 -9.67 -31.21 26.13
CA ARG A 55 -10.84 -31.08 27.02
C ARG A 55 -12.08 -30.65 26.24
N LEU A 56 -11.94 -29.71 25.32
CA LEU A 56 -13.04 -29.26 24.45
C LEU A 56 -13.52 -30.36 23.50
N LEU A 57 -12.61 -31.16 22.93
CA LEU A 57 -12.97 -32.27 22.05
C LEU A 57 -13.78 -33.37 22.76
N LYS A 58 -13.70 -33.45 24.09
CA LYS A 58 -14.51 -34.37 24.91
C LYS A 58 -15.85 -33.75 25.35
N SER A 59 -16.08 -32.48 25.05
CA SER A 59 -17.31 -31.78 25.42
C SER A 59 -18.44 -32.11 24.45
N GLN A 60 -19.69 -32.05 24.94
CA GLN A 60 -20.90 -32.22 24.12
C GLN A 60 -21.14 -31.05 23.13
N ASP A 61 -20.26 -30.05 23.10
CA ASP A 61 -20.41 -28.85 22.29
C ASP A 61 -19.78 -29.00 20.88
N VAL A 62 -19.06 -30.11 20.63
CA VAL A 62 -18.51 -30.48 19.33
C VAL A 62 -19.50 -31.40 18.62
N GLU A 63 -20.06 -30.95 17.50
CA GLU A 63 -21.06 -31.73 16.75
C GLU A 63 -20.42 -32.57 15.65
N GLU A 64 -19.55 -31.95 14.85
CA GLU A 64 -19.03 -32.56 13.63
C GLU A 64 -17.55 -32.28 13.44
N SER A 65 -16.85 -33.21 12.79
CA SER A 65 -15.46 -33.03 12.37
C SER A 65 -15.27 -33.33 10.89
N GLU A 66 -14.43 -32.54 10.23
CA GLU A 66 -14.07 -32.70 8.82
C GLU A 66 -12.54 -32.63 8.66
N GLU A 67 -11.93 -33.68 8.11
CA GLU A 67 -10.49 -33.71 7.84
C GLU A 67 -10.20 -33.36 6.38
N LYS A 68 -9.24 -32.46 6.16
CA LYS A 68 -8.81 -32.03 4.84
C LYS A 68 -7.30 -31.96 4.74
N VAL A 69 -6.79 -32.52 3.67
CA VAL A 69 -5.39 -32.40 3.27
C VAL A 69 -5.25 -31.13 2.45
N VAL A 70 -4.36 -30.24 2.88
CA VAL A 70 -4.17 -28.91 2.31
C VAL A 70 -2.72 -28.75 1.85
N ARG A 71 -2.53 -28.29 0.62
CA ARG A 71 -1.21 -27.92 0.11
C ARG A 71 -0.92 -26.45 0.42
N TRP A 72 0.27 -26.14 0.92
CA TRP A 72 0.68 -24.77 1.19
C TRP A 72 1.01 -24.05 -0.13
N ILE A 73 0.39 -22.90 -0.37
CA ILE A 73 0.82 -21.96 -1.41
C ILE A 73 1.23 -20.69 -0.68
N ASP A 74 2.53 -20.50 -0.47
CA ASP A 74 3.05 -19.32 0.20
C ASP A 74 3.04 -18.15 -0.79
N GLN A 75 2.04 -17.29 -0.72
CA GLN A 75 2.11 -15.96 -1.33
C GLN A 75 2.52 -14.98 -0.24
N LEU A 76 3.81 -14.67 -0.19
CA LEU A 76 4.36 -13.55 0.57
C LEU A 76 3.80 -12.24 0.00
N ASN A 77 2.65 -11.81 0.53
CA ASN A 77 2.24 -10.42 0.38
C ASN A 77 3.04 -9.55 1.36
N ALA A 78 3.37 -8.34 0.92
CA ALA A 78 4.29 -7.37 1.56
C ALA A 78 3.92 -6.91 3.00
N ASP A 79 2.90 -7.50 3.63
CA ASP A 79 2.24 -7.01 4.84
C ASP A 79 2.22 -8.06 5.98
N ALA A 80 3.20 -8.98 6.01
CA ALA A 80 3.38 -10.02 7.03
C ALA A 80 2.16 -10.93 7.33
N THR A 81 1.06 -10.79 6.57
CA THR A 81 -0.11 -11.67 6.61
C THR A 81 0.05 -12.75 5.55
N ARG A 82 0.40 -13.97 5.99
CA ARG A 82 0.33 -15.16 5.14
C ARG A 82 -1.13 -15.45 4.78
N SER A 83 -1.46 -15.36 3.51
CA SER A 83 -2.74 -15.76 2.94
C SER A 83 -2.65 -17.18 2.43
N TYR A 84 -3.57 -18.04 2.85
CA TYR A 84 -3.55 -19.48 2.52
C TYR A 84 -4.75 -19.82 1.64
N THR A 85 -4.49 -20.49 0.52
CA THR A 85 -5.53 -21.01 -0.39
C THR A 85 -5.58 -22.52 -0.23
N VAL A 86 -6.76 -23.06 0.08
CA VAL A 86 -6.92 -24.51 0.23
C VAL A 86 -7.25 -25.15 -1.12
N CYS A 87 -6.39 -26.06 -1.60
CA CYS A 87 -6.64 -26.85 -2.81
C CYS A 87 -7.30 -28.20 -2.46
N ARG A 88 -8.29 -28.61 -3.26
CA ARG A 88 -8.96 -29.92 -3.16
C ARG A 88 -8.02 -31.00 -3.70
N MET A 89 -7.58 -31.93 -2.85
CA MET A 89 -6.84 -33.13 -3.26
C MET A 89 -7.77 -34.34 -3.21
N ASP A 90 -7.89 -35.08 -4.31
CA ASP A 90 -8.64 -36.33 -4.35
C ASP A 90 -7.92 -37.43 -3.55
N GLN A 91 -8.70 -38.28 -2.87
CA GLN A 91 -8.20 -39.34 -1.96
C GLN A 91 -7.26 -40.36 -2.63
N ARG A 92 -7.18 -40.39 -3.97
CA ARG A 92 -6.31 -41.28 -4.76
C ARG A 92 -4.87 -40.78 -4.88
N ALA A 93 -4.58 -39.52 -4.54
CA ALA A 93 -3.23 -38.93 -4.60
C ALA A 93 -2.47 -39.02 -3.26
N LYS A 94 -2.67 -40.08 -2.49
CA LYS A 94 -2.05 -40.28 -1.16
C LYS A 94 -0.63 -40.87 -1.20
N GLU A 95 -0.13 -41.28 -2.36
CA GLU A 95 1.10 -42.09 -2.43
C GLU A 95 2.37 -41.32 -2.87
N GLU A 96 2.28 -40.05 -3.25
CA GLU A 96 3.45 -39.22 -3.59
C GLU A 96 3.35 -37.84 -2.93
N PHE A 97 3.91 -37.69 -1.72
CA PHE A 97 3.89 -36.40 -1.02
C PHE A 97 5.24 -35.66 -1.13
N PRO A 98 5.29 -34.48 -1.80
CA PRO A 98 6.31 -33.48 -1.54
C PRO A 98 6.07 -32.79 -0.17
N MET A 99 7.15 -32.24 0.43
CA MET A 99 7.26 -31.73 1.82
C MET A 99 6.28 -30.61 2.25
N ASP A 100 5.40 -30.11 1.38
CA ASP A 100 4.56 -28.92 1.58
C ASP A 100 3.06 -29.23 1.70
N VAL A 101 2.70 -30.27 2.45
CA VAL A 101 1.30 -30.66 2.71
C VAL A 101 1.02 -30.63 4.21
N ALA A 102 -0.08 -29.99 4.62
CA ALA A 102 -0.60 -30.01 5.99
C ALA A 102 -1.96 -30.68 6.07
N ILE A 103 -2.19 -31.39 7.18
CA ILE A 103 -3.47 -31.99 7.50
C ILE A 103 -4.20 -31.03 8.45
N LEU A 104 -5.36 -30.55 8.01
CA LEU A 104 -6.25 -29.72 8.81
C LEU A 104 -7.47 -30.54 9.21
N GLN A 105 -7.72 -30.63 10.52
CA GLN A 105 -8.98 -31.14 11.05
C GLN A 105 -9.82 -29.97 11.57
N PHE A 106 -11.03 -29.83 11.05
CA PHE A 106 -12.00 -28.82 11.44
C PHE A 106 -13.00 -29.45 12.40
N TYR A 107 -13.17 -28.87 13.57
CA TYR A 107 -14.18 -29.26 14.55
C TYR A 107 -15.23 -28.14 14.66
N CYS A 108 -16.48 -28.47 14.34
CA CYS A 108 -17.59 -27.53 14.30
C CYS A 108 -18.24 -27.44 15.68
N MET A 109 -18.40 -26.20 16.15
CA MET A 109 -18.92 -25.90 17.48
C MET A 109 -20.32 -25.31 17.34
N SER A 110 -21.31 -25.92 17.98
CA SER A 110 -22.72 -25.55 17.76
C SER A 110 -23.30 -24.59 18.77
N ARG A 111 -22.72 -24.53 19.97
CA ARG A 111 -23.16 -23.64 21.03
C ARG A 111 -22.20 -22.47 21.18
N THR A 112 -22.71 -21.27 20.91
CA THR A 112 -21.99 -20.01 21.17
C THR A 112 -22.81 -19.13 22.11
N CYS A 113 -22.11 -18.39 22.96
CA CYS A 113 -22.69 -17.49 23.94
C CYS A 113 -21.94 -16.16 23.91
N THR A 114 -22.60 -15.08 24.32
CA THR A 114 -21.94 -13.76 24.39
C THR A 114 -21.29 -13.56 25.76
N LEU A 115 -20.11 -12.96 25.76
CA LEU A 115 -19.36 -12.70 26.99
C LEU A 115 -19.70 -11.34 27.60
N GLN A 116 -19.84 -11.33 28.92
CA GLN A 116 -20.00 -10.12 29.72
C GLN A 116 -18.66 -9.55 30.14
N THR A 117 -17.72 -10.38 30.60
CA THR A 117 -16.38 -9.95 31.04
C THR A 117 -15.33 -10.96 30.59
N VAL A 118 -14.16 -10.48 30.15
CA VAL A 118 -12.98 -11.30 29.87
C VAL A 118 -11.80 -10.75 30.66
N VAL A 119 -11.13 -11.61 31.41
CA VAL A 119 -9.95 -11.27 32.19
C VAL A 119 -8.73 -11.93 31.56
N CYS A 120 -7.78 -11.12 31.11
CA CYS A 120 -6.54 -11.56 30.50
C CYS A 120 -5.35 -11.33 31.43
N ARG A 121 -4.30 -12.13 31.31
CA ARG A 121 -3.00 -11.96 31.97
C ARG A 121 -1.92 -11.81 30.91
N GLY A 122 -1.04 -10.84 31.05
CA GLY A 122 0.06 -10.61 30.11
C GLY A 122 0.80 -9.30 30.38
N LEU A 123 1.75 -8.97 29.52
CA LEU A 123 2.62 -7.80 29.66
C LEU A 123 1.81 -6.49 29.65
N ARG A 124 2.06 -5.67 30.66
CA ARG A 124 1.41 -4.36 30.86
C ARG A 124 2.41 -3.26 30.57
N LEU A 125 2.44 -2.77 29.33
CA LEU A 125 3.24 -1.59 28.94
C LEU A 125 2.55 -0.29 29.39
N ASP A 126 1.28 -0.10 28.99
CA ASP A 126 0.37 0.93 29.49
C ASP A 126 -1.02 0.31 29.68
N ALA A 127 -1.55 0.36 30.91
CA ALA A 127 -2.81 -0.29 31.27
C ALA A 127 -3.97 0.10 30.35
N ARG A 128 -4.11 1.39 30.03
CA ARG A 128 -5.28 1.90 29.29
C ARG A 128 -5.15 1.61 27.80
N ALA A 129 -3.99 1.90 27.21
CA ALA A 129 -3.73 1.61 25.80
C ALA A 129 -3.73 0.10 25.50
N THR A 130 -3.14 -0.71 26.39
CA THR A 130 -3.14 -2.17 26.23
C THR A 130 -4.54 -2.74 26.32
N ILE A 131 -5.40 -2.30 27.26
CA ILE A 131 -6.80 -2.76 27.34
C ILE A 131 -7.56 -2.37 26.07
N ALA A 132 -7.37 -1.15 25.55
CA ALA A 132 -8.04 -0.70 24.34
C ALA A 132 -7.63 -1.54 23.12
N LEU A 133 -6.34 -1.74 22.90
CA LEU A 133 -5.82 -2.57 21.82
C LEU A 133 -6.26 -4.03 21.93
N LEU A 134 -6.24 -4.57 23.14
CA LEU A 134 -6.62 -5.95 23.42
C LEU A 134 -8.13 -6.15 23.24
N SER A 135 -8.96 -5.19 23.67
CA SER A 135 -10.41 -5.19 23.41
C SER A 135 -10.73 -5.11 21.91
N ALA A 136 -10.00 -4.29 21.15
CA ALA A 136 -10.15 -4.18 19.71
C ALA A 136 -9.70 -5.46 18.99
N SER A 137 -8.61 -6.07 19.46
CA SER A 137 -8.06 -7.31 18.88
C SER A 137 -8.99 -8.51 19.13
N LEU A 138 -9.58 -8.57 20.32
CA LEU A 138 -10.53 -9.61 20.73
C LEU A 138 -11.93 -9.45 20.17
N MET A 139 -12.31 -8.26 19.70
CA MET A 139 -13.67 -8.04 19.21
C MET A 139 -14.00 -9.01 18.05
N GLY A 140 -15.16 -9.68 18.14
CA GLY A 140 -15.58 -10.69 17.18
C GLY A 140 -14.78 -12.00 17.23
N CYS A 141 -13.94 -12.20 18.25
CA CYS A 141 -13.23 -13.46 18.47
C CYS A 141 -13.98 -14.36 19.45
N TYR A 142 -13.93 -15.66 19.20
CA TYR A 142 -14.28 -16.66 20.20
C TYR A 142 -13.10 -16.86 21.15
N VAL A 143 -13.41 -17.01 22.43
CA VAL A 143 -12.43 -17.19 23.50
C VAL A 143 -12.88 -18.23 24.51
N ILE A 144 -11.90 -18.88 25.11
CA ILE A 144 -12.04 -19.87 26.17
C ILE A 144 -11.01 -19.59 27.27
N PRO A 145 -11.19 -20.09 28.50
CA PRO A 145 -10.17 -20.02 29.53
C PRO A 145 -8.88 -20.71 29.07
N ASP A 146 -7.74 -20.21 29.54
CA ASP A 146 -6.37 -20.65 29.25
C ASP A 146 -5.88 -20.45 27.80
N CYS A 147 -6.69 -19.82 26.93
CA CYS A 147 -6.25 -19.49 25.57
C CYS A 147 -5.21 -18.37 25.53
N ILE A 148 -4.39 -18.38 24.48
CA ILE A 148 -3.38 -17.36 24.23
C ILE A 148 -3.80 -16.49 23.04
N VAL A 149 -3.80 -15.19 23.25
CA VAL A 149 -4.16 -14.15 22.28
C VAL A 149 -2.91 -13.39 21.93
N ASP A 150 -2.51 -13.44 20.67
CA ASP A 150 -1.34 -12.71 20.18
C ASP A 150 -1.79 -11.33 19.69
N THR A 151 -1.17 -10.28 20.22
CA THR A 151 -1.36 -8.89 19.78
C THR A 151 -0.03 -8.28 19.36
N ALA A 152 -0.07 -7.10 18.72
CA ALA A 152 1.16 -6.38 18.34
C ALA A 152 2.10 -6.07 19.52
N ASN A 153 1.57 -6.02 20.74
CA ASN A 153 2.32 -5.66 21.95
C ASN A 153 2.73 -6.89 22.78
N GLY A 154 2.43 -8.10 22.32
CA GLY A 154 2.75 -9.35 23.00
C GLY A 154 1.57 -10.32 23.10
N SER A 155 1.83 -11.46 23.73
CA SER A 155 0.87 -12.55 23.96
C SER A 155 0.19 -12.42 25.31
N TYR A 156 -1.13 -12.65 25.34
CA TYR A 156 -1.98 -12.53 26.52
C TYR A 156 -2.74 -13.82 26.75
N GLN A 157 -2.67 -14.36 27.97
CA GLN A 157 -3.41 -15.55 28.37
C GLN A 157 -4.78 -15.15 28.93
N ILE A 158 -5.85 -15.83 28.54
CA ILE A 158 -7.19 -15.62 29.09
C ILE A 158 -7.31 -16.42 30.37
N VAL A 159 -7.53 -15.74 31.49
CA VAL A 159 -7.60 -16.37 32.82
C VAL A 159 -9.03 -16.72 33.18
N GLN A 160 -9.96 -15.78 32.95
CA GLN A 160 -11.35 -15.93 33.36
C GLN A 160 -12.28 -15.30 32.34
N ILE A 161 -13.45 -15.94 32.15
CA ILE A 161 -14.54 -15.43 31.31
C ILE A 161 -15.84 -15.45 32.11
N GLU A 162 -16.63 -14.39 32.00
CA GLU A 162 -17.99 -14.30 32.52
C GLU A 162 -18.94 -14.28 31.32
N LYS A 163 -19.88 -15.23 31.27
CA LYS A 163 -20.88 -15.35 30.20
C LYS A 163 -22.12 -14.55 30.55
N LYS A 164 -22.74 -13.90 29.56
CA LYS A 164 -23.96 -13.10 29.76
C LYS A 164 -25.21 -13.98 29.92
N SER A 165 -25.36 -15.00 29.06
CA SER A 165 -26.41 -16.02 29.13
C SER A 165 -26.08 -17.18 28.18
N GLY A 166 -26.36 -18.42 28.57
CA GLY A 166 -26.21 -19.62 27.73
C GLY A 166 -24.95 -20.46 28.00
N THR A 167 -24.92 -21.65 27.41
CA THR A 167 -23.79 -22.61 27.43
C THR A 167 -23.03 -22.56 26.10
N GLY A 168 -21.81 -23.12 26.05
CA GLY A 168 -20.97 -23.13 24.84
C GLY A 168 -19.83 -22.09 24.82
N LEU A 169 -19.25 -21.86 23.63
CA LEU A 169 -18.09 -20.99 23.42
C LEU A 169 -18.41 -19.51 23.59
N GLY A 170 -17.53 -18.78 24.27
CA GLY A 170 -17.74 -17.36 24.52
C GLY A 170 -17.27 -16.50 23.35
N MET A 171 -18.16 -15.69 22.79
CA MET A 171 -17.83 -14.67 21.80
C MET A 171 -17.71 -13.30 22.45
N VAL A 172 -16.64 -12.57 22.11
CA VAL A 172 -16.43 -11.19 22.55
C VAL A 172 -17.21 -10.24 21.63
N VAL A 173 -18.28 -9.65 22.17
CA VAL A 173 -19.17 -8.72 21.46
C VAL A 173 -19.05 -7.30 21.99
N SER A 174 -19.66 -6.35 21.27
CA SER A 174 -19.75 -4.95 21.72
C SER A 174 -20.47 -4.87 23.07
N GLY A 175 -19.78 -4.40 24.12
CA GLY A 175 -20.28 -4.38 25.50
C GLY A 175 -19.56 -5.34 26.46
N CYS A 176 -18.76 -6.28 25.95
CA CYS A 176 -17.96 -7.17 26.78
C CYS A 176 -16.83 -6.39 27.48
N ARG A 177 -16.72 -6.49 28.81
CA ARG A 177 -15.67 -5.82 29.59
C ARG A 177 -14.37 -6.62 29.57
N VAL A 178 -13.34 -6.08 28.95
CA VAL A 178 -12.02 -6.70 28.97
C VAL A 178 -11.16 -6.09 30.09
N ARG A 179 -10.60 -6.94 30.96
CA ARG A 179 -9.75 -6.58 32.10
C ARG A 179 -8.38 -7.26 31.96
N LEU A 180 -7.34 -6.63 32.51
CA LEU A 180 -6.02 -7.25 32.68
C LEU A 180 -5.83 -7.58 34.16
N ASN A 181 -5.45 -8.83 34.47
CA ASN A 181 -5.18 -9.32 35.81
C ASN A 181 -3.75 -8.99 36.23
N ASP A 182 -3.58 -8.54 37.47
CA ASP A 182 -2.34 -8.01 38.01
C ASP A 182 -1.33 -9.12 38.30
N SER A 183 -0.31 -9.24 37.46
CA SER A 183 0.94 -9.89 37.83
C SER A 183 2.07 -9.22 37.05
N SER A 184 2.85 -8.38 37.75
CA SER A 184 3.97 -7.54 37.29
C SER A 184 3.60 -6.32 36.42
N SER A 185 3.42 -5.18 37.07
CA SER A 185 3.44 -3.87 36.42
C SER A 185 4.88 -3.47 36.09
N VAL A 186 5.26 -3.47 34.81
CA VAL A 186 6.33 -2.59 34.36
C VAL A 186 5.66 -1.27 34.02
N CYS A 187 5.62 -0.37 35.00
CA CYS A 187 5.05 0.94 34.83
C CYS A 187 5.96 1.75 33.89
N VAL A 188 5.64 1.81 32.60
CA VAL A 188 6.19 2.84 31.71
C VAL A 188 5.27 4.06 31.74
N CYS A 189 4.85 4.48 32.93
CA CYS A 189 4.35 5.84 33.15
C CYS A 189 5.54 6.69 33.56
N GLY A 190 6.33 7.10 32.57
CA GLY A 190 7.53 7.88 32.80
C GLY A 190 7.85 8.75 31.60
N ASN A 191 6.95 9.67 31.25
CA ASN A 191 7.29 11.08 31.08
C ASN A 191 6.11 11.84 30.45
N ARG A 192 5.53 12.75 31.25
CA ARG A 192 4.86 13.97 30.76
C ARG A 192 5.92 14.92 30.21
N ALA A 193 6.73 14.47 29.26
CA ALA A 193 7.53 15.40 28.48
C ALA A 193 6.53 16.19 27.60
N PRO A 194 6.66 17.52 27.50
CA PRO A 194 5.91 18.28 26.51
C PRO A 194 6.19 17.66 25.14
N LEU A 195 5.14 17.26 24.43
CA LEU A 195 5.29 16.84 23.05
C LEU A 195 5.76 18.07 22.29
N SER A 196 6.88 17.93 21.56
CA SER A 196 7.29 18.97 20.62
C SER A 196 6.19 19.16 19.58
N ARG A 197 5.98 20.40 19.14
CA ARG A 197 5.02 20.71 18.08
C ARG A 197 5.30 19.81 16.86
N PRO A 198 4.29 19.12 16.31
CA PRO A 198 4.47 18.28 15.14
C PRO A 198 4.93 19.16 13.97
N VAL A 199 6.09 18.82 13.41
CA VAL A 199 6.73 19.57 12.33
C VAL A 199 6.19 19.10 10.98
N GLY A 200 5.85 20.03 10.09
CA GLY A 200 5.35 19.73 8.75
C GLY A 200 3.88 19.28 8.71
N LEU A 201 3.14 19.48 9.80
CA LEU A 201 1.70 19.17 9.93
C LEU A 201 0.90 20.41 10.36
N GLU A 202 1.38 21.61 10.03
CA GLU A 202 0.83 22.89 10.48
C GLU A 202 -0.63 23.06 10.02
N ASP A 203 -0.95 22.79 8.76
CA ASP A 203 -2.31 22.91 8.22
C ASP A 203 -3.29 21.97 8.95
N ALA A 204 -2.90 20.72 9.17
CA ALA A 204 -3.72 19.73 9.87
C ALA A 204 -3.88 20.08 11.36
N LEU A 205 -2.85 20.69 11.95
CA LEU A 205 -2.88 21.19 13.32
C LEU A 205 -3.87 22.35 13.46
N GLU A 206 -3.82 23.33 12.55
CA GLU A 206 -4.74 24.47 12.54
C GLU A 206 -6.20 24.03 12.34
N GLN A 207 -6.45 23.09 11.43
CA GLN A 207 -7.78 22.51 11.24
C GLN A 207 -8.31 21.84 12.51
N LEU A 208 -7.48 21.02 13.17
CA LEU A 208 -7.88 20.33 14.39
C LEU A 208 -8.09 21.32 15.55
N GLU A 209 -7.21 22.30 15.71
CA GLU A 209 -7.33 23.34 16.74
C GLU A 209 -8.57 24.21 16.55
N MET A 210 -8.91 24.56 15.31
CA MET A 210 -10.13 25.29 14.97
C MET A 210 -11.36 24.49 15.40
N VAL A 211 -11.44 23.21 15.05
CA VAL A 211 -12.59 22.35 15.38
C VAL A 211 -12.71 22.15 16.88
N LEU A 212 -11.57 21.96 17.58
CA LEU A 212 -11.54 21.87 19.04
C LEU A 212 -12.07 23.17 19.69
N SER A 213 -11.70 24.34 19.15
CA SER A 213 -12.19 25.63 19.67
C SER A 213 -13.68 25.87 19.41
N MET A 214 -14.24 25.30 18.34
CA MET A 214 -15.67 25.34 18.05
C MET A 214 -16.44 24.40 19.00
N ALA A 215 -15.93 23.19 19.24
CA ALA A 215 -16.53 22.21 20.13
C ALA A 215 -16.55 22.66 21.61
N GLU A 216 -15.61 23.51 22.01
CA GLU A 216 -15.63 24.17 23.34
C GLU A 216 -16.74 25.21 23.46
N LYS A 217 -17.16 25.84 22.35
CA LYS A 217 -18.23 26.86 22.33
C LYS A 217 -19.62 26.25 22.19
N ASP A 218 -19.75 25.15 21.45
CA ASP A 218 -21.02 24.44 21.24
C ASP A 218 -21.19 23.26 22.19
N MET A 219 -21.96 23.46 23.27
CA MET A 219 -22.10 22.49 24.37
C MET A 219 -23.31 21.54 24.24
N ARG A 220 -23.93 21.43 23.06
CA ARG A 220 -25.25 20.76 22.93
C ARG A 220 -25.21 19.39 22.26
N GLU A 221 -24.22 19.11 21.41
CA GLU A 221 -24.14 17.85 20.65
C GLU A 221 -22.73 17.28 20.65
N ALA A 222 -22.63 15.96 20.45
CA ALA A 222 -21.35 15.29 20.34
C ALA A 222 -20.74 15.52 18.94
N VAL A 223 -19.54 16.11 18.88
CA VAL A 223 -18.87 16.38 17.60
C VAL A 223 -17.93 15.23 17.25
N GLY A 224 -18.12 14.64 16.07
CA GLY A 224 -17.27 13.57 15.54
C GLY A 224 -16.16 14.11 14.63
N ILE A 225 -14.90 13.87 15.01
CA ILE A 225 -13.70 14.17 14.20
C ILE A 225 -13.03 12.87 13.77
N LEU A 226 -12.86 12.67 12.47
CA LEU A 226 -12.10 11.57 11.90
C LEU A 226 -10.76 12.09 11.40
N VAL A 227 -9.66 11.62 11.98
CA VAL A 227 -8.32 11.91 11.47
C VAL A 227 -7.79 10.67 10.78
N HIS A 228 -7.39 10.80 9.53
CA HIS A 228 -6.92 9.66 8.76
C HIS A 228 -5.65 9.96 7.98
N GLY A 229 -4.83 8.94 7.77
CA GLY A 229 -3.64 9.06 6.93
C GLY A 229 -2.80 7.80 6.94
N PRO A 230 -1.87 7.64 5.98
CA PRO A 230 -1.01 6.46 5.90
C PRO A 230 -0.28 6.23 7.23
N ARG A 231 -0.02 4.96 7.56
CA ARG A 231 0.75 4.61 8.76
C ARG A 231 2.08 5.36 8.77
N GLY A 232 2.48 5.92 9.90
CA GLY A 232 3.74 6.66 10.03
C GLY A 232 3.67 8.16 9.68
N CYS A 233 2.54 8.70 9.21
CA CYS A 233 2.41 10.14 8.91
C CYS A 233 2.09 11.03 10.13
N GLY A 234 2.14 10.47 11.35
CA GLY A 234 2.01 11.27 12.57
C GLY A 234 0.58 11.52 13.08
N VAL A 235 -0.44 10.83 12.57
CA VAL A 235 -1.85 10.92 13.01
C VAL A 235 -1.99 10.93 14.55
N GLY A 236 -1.39 9.93 15.21
CA GLY A 236 -1.47 9.81 16.68
C GLY A 236 -0.72 10.91 17.41
N ASN A 237 0.41 11.37 16.86
CA ASN A 237 1.20 12.46 17.46
C ASN A 237 0.47 13.80 17.35
N LEU A 238 -0.20 14.07 16.22
CA LEU A 238 -1.02 15.26 16.02
C LEU A 238 -2.14 15.35 17.07
N ILE A 239 -2.92 14.28 17.22
CA ILE A 239 -4.03 14.20 18.18
C ILE A 239 -3.50 14.33 19.61
N ALA A 240 -2.42 13.61 19.94
CA ALA A 240 -1.82 13.66 21.27
C ALA A 240 -1.28 15.05 21.61
N TYR A 241 -0.67 15.76 20.66
CA TYR A 241 -0.18 17.12 20.85
C TYR A 241 -1.32 18.11 21.10
N CYS A 242 -2.37 18.10 20.27
CA CYS A 242 -3.52 19.00 20.42
C CYS A 242 -4.21 18.83 21.78
N LEU A 243 -4.49 17.58 22.15
CA LEU A 243 -5.18 17.28 23.40
C LEU A 243 -4.31 17.56 24.64
N ARG A 244 -2.99 17.33 24.58
CA ARG A 244 -2.10 17.65 25.71
C ARG A 244 -1.87 19.15 25.86
N SER A 245 -1.99 19.92 24.78
CA SER A 245 -1.90 21.39 24.82
C SER A 245 -3.12 22.03 25.50
N ARG A 246 -4.24 21.29 25.63
CA ARG A 246 -5.47 21.75 26.29
C ARG A 246 -5.79 20.91 27.53
N PRO A 247 -5.23 21.24 28.70
CA PRO A 247 -5.44 20.46 29.93
C PRO A 247 -6.90 20.46 30.43
N GLU A 248 -7.73 21.37 29.91
CA GLU A 248 -9.17 21.46 30.20
C GLU A 248 -9.98 20.30 29.60
N ILE A 249 -9.45 19.65 28.56
CA ILE A 249 -10.10 18.52 27.90
C ILE A 249 -9.65 17.21 28.56
N GLU A 250 -10.60 16.48 29.14
CA GLU A 250 -10.31 15.15 29.70
C GLU A 250 -10.31 14.10 28.59
N LEU A 251 -9.13 13.54 28.28
CA LEU A 251 -8.97 12.48 27.28
C LEU A 251 -9.34 11.11 27.87
N LEU A 252 -10.31 10.45 27.25
CA LEU A 252 -10.77 9.12 27.60
C LEU A 252 -10.66 8.17 26.40
N PRO A 253 -9.94 7.05 26.52
CA PRO A 253 -9.95 6.03 25.48
C PRO A 253 -11.31 5.36 25.45
N TRP A 254 -11.96 5.39 24.28
CA TRP A 254 -13.21 4.66 24.08
C TRP A 254 -12.94 3.26 23.57
N THR A 255 -13.69 2.31 24.08
CA THR A 255 -13.66 0.91 23.70
C THR A 255 -15.08 0.37 23.70
N THR A 256 -15.29 -0.79 23.10
CA THR A 256 -16.57 -1.49 23.23
C THR A 256 -16.90 -1.90 24.67
N SER A 257 -15.95 -1.84 25.61
CA SER A 257 -16.17 -2.04 27.04
C SER A 257 -16.42 -0.76 27.83
N PHE A 258 -16.38 0.41 27.18
CA PHE A 258 -16.56 1.70 27.81
C PHE A 258 -17.95 1.79 28.47
N ASP A 259 -17.98 2.41 29.65
CA ASP A 259 -19.17 2.63 30.46
C ASP A 259 -19.25 4.11 30.83
N ALA A 260 -20.05 4.85 30.07
CA ALA A 260 -20.27 6.28 30.26
C ALA A 260 -20.83 6.62 31.65
N SER A 261 -21.65 5.74 32.23
CA SER A 261 -22.36 6.01 33.48
C SER A 261 -21.43 6.06 34.69
N PHE A 262 -20.41 5.20 34.71
CA PHE A 262 -19.40 5.16 35.76
C PHE A 262 -18.41 6.31 35.65
N VAL A 263 -17.99 6.62 34.42
CA VAL A 263 -16.96 7.61 34.14
C VAL A 263 -17.50 9.03 34.31
N GLY A 264 -18.74 9.30 33.87
CA GLY A 264 -19.39 10.60 34.04
C GLY A 264 -19.55 11.05 35.50
N ARG A 265 -19.52 10.13 36.49
CA ARG A 265 -19.55 10.46 37.93
C ARG A 265 -18.21 10.98 38.46
N LYS A 266 -17.11 10.73 37.75
CA LYS A 266 -15.74 10.96 38.22
C LYS A 266 -15.08 12.17 37.55
N ILE A 267 -15.61 12.61 36.42
CA ILE A 267 -15.10 13.73 35.62
C ILE A 267 -15.49 15.06 36.28
N ARG A 268 -14.52 15.98 36.35
CA ARG A 268 -14.72 17.35 36.85
C ARG A 268 -14.56 18.42 35.78
N GLY A 269 -14.16 18.05 34.56
CA GLY A 269 -13.97 18.97 33.43
C GLY A 269 -15.27 19.27 32.68
N ALA A 270 -15.31 20.40 31.95
CA ALA A 270 -16.44 20.80 31.10
C ALA A 270 -16.47 20.06 29.75
N THR A 271 -15.30 19.62 29.27
CA THR A 271 -15.13 18.99 27.95
C THR A 271 -14.44 17.64 28.06
N VAL A 272 -15.00 16.64 27.38
CA VAL A 272 -14.51 15.26 27.37
C VAL A 272 -14.21 14.84 25.94
N ALA A 273 -13.00 14.33 25.68
CA ALA A 273 -12.61 13.77 24.39
C ALA A 273 -12.55 12.25 24.46
N LEU A 274 -13.49 11.58 23.78
CA LEU A 274 -13.48 10.15 23.52
C LEU A 274 -12.53 9.85 22.35
N TYR A 275 -11.45 9.14 22.61
CA TYR A 275 -10.46 8.77 21.58
C TYR A 275 -10.60 7.31 21.15
N LEU A 276 -10.80 7.09 19.86
CA LEU A 276 -10.92 5.79 19.21
C LEU A 276 -9.69 5.53 18.32
N PRO A 277 -8.66 4.81 18.81
CA PRO A 277 -7.51 4.47 18.00
C PRO A 277 -7.85 3.38 16.97
N SER A 278 -7.40 3.54 15.73
CA SER A 278 -7.58 2.55 14.66
C SER A 278 -9.05 2.11 14.48
N CYS A 279 -9.91 3.07 14.15
CA CYS A 279 -11.36 2.86 14.04
C CYS A 279 -11.73 1.79 13.02
N GLU A 280 -10.88 1.47 12.04
CA GLU A 280 -11.06 0.35 11.10
C GLU A 280 -11.23 -1.01 11.78
N ARG A 281 -10.75 -1.18 13.02
CA ARG A 281 -10.95 -2.41 13.81
C ARG A 281 -12.33 -2.47 14.47
N PHE A 282 -12.91 -1.30 14.75
CA PHE A 282 -14.22 -1.18 15.37
C PHE A 282 -15.34 -1.15 14.33
N PHE A 283 -15.03 -0.66 13.13
CA PHE A 283 -15.96 -0.49 12.01
C PHE A 283 -15.42 -1.23 10.77
N PRO A 284 -15.45 -2.58 10.76
CA PRO A 284 -14.95 -3.37 9.64
C PRO A 284 -15.82 -3.18 8.39
N ALA A 285 -15.19 -3.01 7.21
CA ALA A 285 -15.91 -2.84 5.93
C ALA A 285 -16.73 -4.08 5.49
N TYR A 286 -16.38 -5.27 5.97
CA TYR A 286 -17.02 -6.52 5.53
C TYR A 286 -18.24 -6.91 6.38
N GLU A 287 -18.46 -6.24 7.53
CA GLU A 287 -19.54 -6.55 8.47
C GLU A 287 -20.30 -5.25 8.83
N ASP A 288 -21.10 -4.75 7.87
CA ASP A 288 -21.86 -3.50 8.03
C ASP A 288 -22.80 -3.50 9.25
N ASP A 289 -23.42 -4.64 9.56
CA ASP A 289 -24.32 -4.76 10.71
C ASP A 289 -23.58 -4.62 12.04
N LEU A 290 -22.39 -5.21 12.15
CA LEU A 290 -21.53 -5.06 13.34
C LEU A 290 -21.03 -3.62 13.47
N ALA A 291 -20.65 -2.99 12.35
CA ALA A 291 -20.24 -1.58 12.32
C ALA A 291 -21.39 -0.67 12.79
N ARG A 292 -22.63 -0.90 12.31
CA ARG A 292 -23.82 -0.14 12.74
C ARG A 292 -24.16 -0.36 14.20
N LEU A 293 -24.05 -1.58 14.73
CA LEU A 293 -24.25 -1.87 16.16
C LEU A 293 -23.20 -1.16 17.03
N THR A 294 -21.94 -1.18 16.61
CA THR A 294 -20.84 -0.51 17.30
C THR A 294 -21.03 1.01 17.29
N LEU A 295 -21.49 1.57 16.17
CA LEU A 295 -21.81 3.00 16.06
C LEU A 295 -22.97 3.39 16.99
N ARG A 296 -24.05 2.60 17.02
CA ARG A 296 -25.18 2.82 17.94
C ARG A 296 -24.73 2.82 19.40
N LYS A 297 -23.81 1.93 19.78
CA LYS A 297 -23.24 1.95 21.12
C LYS A 297 -22.45 3.23 21.38
N LEU A 298 -21.55 3.62 20.47
CA LEU A 298 -20.74 4.84 20.60
C LEU A 298 -21.62 6.09 20.76
N LEU A 299 -22.66 6.21 19.93
CA LEU A 299 -23.64 7.29 19.99
C LEU A 299 -24.39 7.33 21.33
N LYS A 300 -24.79 6.16 21.84
CA LYS A 300 -25.44 6.03 23.14
C LYS A 300 -24.51 6.45 24.28
N ASP A 301 -23.24 6.03 24.24
CA ASP A 301 -22.27 6.40 25.27
C ASP A 301 -21.97 7.90 25.24
N ALA A 302 -21.85 8.49 24.04
CA ALA A 302 -21.66 9.93 23.86
C ALA A 302 -22.87 10.73 24.35
N SER A 303 -24.10 10.32 23.99
CA SER A 303 -25.31 11.02 24.42
C SER A 303 -25.54 10.95 25.94
N LEU A 304 -25.16 9.84 26.59
CA LEU A 304 -25.18 9.73 28.04
C LEU A 304 -24.20 10.69 28.72
N LEU A 305 -23.03 10.93 28.13
CA LEU A 305 -22.07 11.91 28.63
C LEU A 305 -22.56 13.35 28.42
N VAL A 306 -23.17 13.65 27.26
CA VAL A 306 -23.76 14.97 26.98
C VAL A 306 -24.92 15.27 27.93
N ALA A 307 -25.81 14.30 28.17
CA ALA A 307 -26.95 14.44 29.07
C ALA A 307 -26.54 14.66 30.54
N GLY A 308 -25.31 14.24 30.91
CA GLY A 308 -24.76 14.40 32.24
C GLY A 308 -25.32 13.40 33.26
N VAL A 309 -24.48 12.96 34.21
CA VAL A 309 -24.91 11.99 35.24
C VAL A 309 -25.43 12.68 36.52
N ASN A 310 -25.22 14.00 36.68
CA ASN A 310 -25.60 14.78 37.88
C ASN A 310 -26.12 16.21 37.55
N GLY A 311 -26.70 16.44 36.37
CA GLY A 311 -27.21 17.77 35.97
C GLY A 311 -26.16 18.73 35.39
N HIS A 312 -24.91 18.30 35.23
CA HIS A 312 -23.88 19.01 34.46
C HIS A 312 -23.79 18.39 33.07
N SER A 313 -24.20 19.13 32.04
CA SER A 313 -24.00 18.77 30.64
C SER A 313 -22.52 18.90 30.27
N LEU A 314 -21.93 17.85 29.71
CA LEU A 314 -20.54 17.86 29.24
C LEU A 314 -20.51 18.10 27.74
N SER A 315 -19.57 18.92 27.26
CA SER A 315 -19.23 18.92 25.83
C SER A 315 -18.46 17.63 25.52
N VAL A 316 -18.92 16.87 24.54
CA VAL A 316 -18.35 15.57 24.18
C VAL A 316 -17.78 15.63 22.77
N LEU A 317 -16.48 15.38 22.67
CA LEU A 317 -15.79 15.26 21.41
C LEU A 317 -15.45 13.80 21.16
N VAL A 318 -15.70 13.30 19.96
CA VAL A 318 -15.31 11.94 19.56
C VAL A 318 -14.26 12.02 18.48
N ILE A 319 -13.01 11.69 18.81
CA ILE A 319 -11.89 11.68 17.87
C ILE A 319 -11.57 10.24 17.50
N ALA A 320 -11.71 9.89 16.23
CA ALA A 320 -11.29 8.61 15.67
C ALA A 320 -10.02 8.76 14.83
N SER A 321 -9.11 7.79 14.91
CA SER A 321 -7.96 7.70 14.01
C SER A 321 -8.04 6.45 13.13
N THR A 322 -7.71 6.58 11.84
CA THR A 322 -7.60 5.43 10.93
C THR A 322 -6.39 5.54 10.01
N HIS A 323 -5.81 4.40 9.66
CA HIS A 323 -4.68 4.32 8.74
C HIS A 323 -5.04 3.78 7.36
N ARG A 324 -6.28 3.33 7.16
CA ARG A 324 -6.75 2.68 5.95
C ARG A 324 -8.15 3.18 5.66
N LEU A 325 -8.25 4.29 4.94
CA LEU A 325 -9.53 4.70 4.35
C LEU A 325 -9.79 3.85 3.10
N GLY A 326 -11.00 3.31 2.98
CA GLY A 326 -11.44 2.57 1.79
C GLY A 326 -11.86 1.15 2.15
N SER A 327 -11.18 0.20 1.53
CA SER A 327 -11.50 -1.23 1.45
C SER A 327 -11.64 -2.00 2.77
N HIS A 328 -11.25 -1.42 3.90
CA HIS A 328 -11.20 -2.12 5.20
C HIS A 328 -12.04 -1.47 6.29
N CYS A 329 -12.58 -0.27 6.07
CA CYS A 329 -13.42 0.41 7.03
C CYS A 329 -14.79 0.74 6.43
N ALA A 330 -15.87 0.59 7.19
CA ALA A 330 -17.22 0.93 6.77
C ALA A 330 -17.39 2.46 6.69
N ILE A 331 -16.84 3.06 5.63
CA ILE A 331 -16.79 4.53 5.43
C ILE A 331 -18.19 5.14 5.45
N ASP A 332 -19.18 4.47 4.84
CA ASP A 332 -20.54 5.00 4.77
C ASP A 332 -21.17 5.11 6.16
N VAL A 333 -20.86 4.16 7.05
CA VAL A 333 -21.28 4.19 8.45
C VAL A 333 -20.54 5.31 9.20
N LEU A 334 -19.23 5.48 8.99
CA LEU A 334 -18.46 6.53 9.65
C LEU A 334 -18.88 7.94 9.21
N ARG A 335 -19.14 8.16 7.91
CA ARG A 335 -19.57 9.46 7.37
C ARG A 335 -20.88 9.94 7.97
N SER A 336 -21.73 9.05 8.48
CA SER A 336 -22.97 9.43 9.15
C SER A 336 -22.77 10.16 10.49
N PHE A 337 -21.62 9.98 11.14
CA PHE A 337 -21.35 10.55 12.47
C PHE A 337 -20.15 11.51 12.49
N PHE A 338 -19.09 11.21 11.73
CA PHE A 338 -17.91 12.05 11.66
C PHE A 338 -18.12 13.17 10.64
N SER A 339 -18.58 14.32 11.13
CA SER A 339 -18.85 15.51 10.31
C SER A 339 -17.58 16.20 9.81
N VAL A 340 -16.48 16.08 10.56
CA VAL A 340 -15.18 16.65 10.21
C VAL A 340 -14.19 15.52 9.91
N SER A 341 -13.54 15.57 8.75
CA SER A 341 -12.51 14.62 8.35
C SER A 341 -11.21 15.34 8.03
N ILE A 342 -10.14 15.04 8.75
CA ILE A 342 -8.79 15.59 8.54
C ILE A 342 -7.94 14.52 7.88
N CYS A 343 -7.44 14.82 6.68
CA CYS A 343 -6.60 13.92 5.90
C CYS A 343 -5.13 14.31 6.03
N LEU A 344 -4.30 13.35 6.44
CA LEU A 344 -2.85 13.44 6.44
C LEU A 344 -2.32 12.67 5.23
N SER A 345 -1.59 13.35 4.35
CA SER A 345 -0.88 12.75 3.21
C SER A 345 0.57 12.38 3.60
N LEU A 346 1.31 11.76 2.67
CA LEU A 346 2.76 11.66 2.83
C LEU A 346 3.37 13.08 2.84
N PRO A 347 4.48 13.28 3.57
CA PRO A 347 5.08 14.60 3.68
C PRO A 347 5.67 15.05 2.33
N ASP A 348 5.48 16.31 1.97
CA ASP A 348 6.08 16.92 0.77
C ASP A 348 7.60 17.16 0.92
N VAL A 349 8.27 17.70 -0.10
CA VAL A 349 9.72 17.97 -0.05
C VAL A 349 10.08 18.93 1.10
N ASN A 350 9.27 19.96 1.33
CA ASN A 350 9.53 20.98 2.34
C ASN A 350 9.30 20.43 3.76
N GLN A 351 8.22 19.69 3.97
CA GLN A 351 7.88 18.99 5.19
C GLN A 351 8.94 17.94 5.53
N ARG A 352 9.42 17.17 4.55
CA ARG A 352 10.54 16.23 4.76
C ARG A 352 11.82 16.96 5.15
N ALA A 353 12.13 18.09 4.51
CA ALA A 353 13.29 18.90 4.84
C ALA A 353 13.18 19.52 6.25
N ALA A 354 11.99 19.97 6.65
CA ALA A 354 11.69 20.45 7.99
C ALA A 354 11.83 19.34 9.05
N LEU A 355 11.38 18.11 8.74
CA LEU A 355 11.59 16.95 9.61
C LEU A 355 13.09 16.64 9.78
N PHE A 356 13.90 16.79 8.72
CA PHE A 356 15.37 16.67 8.82
C PHE A 356 15.97 17.75 9.72
N ALA A 357 15.61 19.01 9.47
CA ALA A 357 16.06 20.14 10.29
C ALA A 357 15.68 19.96 11.76
N SER A 358 14.52 19.37 12.06
CA SER A 358 14.08 19.11 13.43
C SER A 358 14.97 18.13 14.21
N VAL A 359 15.66 17.23 13.51
CA VAL A 359 16.53 16.21 14.13
C VAL A 359 18.00 16.61 14.07
N ARG A 360 18.46 17.16 12.94
CA ARG A 360 19.88 17.47 12.67
C ARG A 360 20.25 18.93 12.91
N GLY A 361 19.27 19.82 13.13
CA GLY A 361 19.47 21.26 13.16
C GLY A 361 19.66 21.85 11.76
N GLY A 362 19.79 23.18 11.69
CA GLY A 362 19.93 23.94 10.43
C GLY A 362 18.61 24.46 9.87
N GLN A 363 18.66 25.09 8.70
CA GLN A 363 17.46 25.57 8.00
C GLN A 363 16.88 24.44 7.13
N PRO A 364 15.55 24.37 6.94
CA PRO A 364 14.94 23.39 6.04
C PRO A 364 15.51 23.44 4.61
N THR A 365 15.95 24.62 4.16
CA THR A 365 16.56 24.81 2.84
C THR A 365 17.81 23.96 2.62
N ASP A 366 18.59 23.74 3.67
CA ASP A 366 19.86 23.00 3.60
C ASP A 366 19.63 21.52 3.34
N TRP A 367 18.45 21.02 3.70
CA TRP A 367 18.08 19.61 3.63
C TRP A 367 17.20 19.26 2.42
N ILE A 368 16.94 20.19 1.50
CA ILE A 368 16.05 19.97 0.35
C ILE A 368 16.55 18.80 -0.51
N THR A 369 17.85 18.69 -0.77
CA THR A 369 18.43 17.60 -1.58
C THR A 369 18.21 16.23 -0.93
N ASN A 370 18.41 16.14 0.40
CA ASN A 370 18.16 14.91 1.15
C ASN A 370 16.66 14.56 1.19
N ALA A 371 15.82 15.58 1.31
CA ALA A 371 14.37 15.45 1.29
C ALA A 371 13.84 15.00 -0.09
N GLN A 372 14.44 15.45 -1.18
CA GLN A 372 14.14 14.98 -2.54
C GLN A 372 14.47 13.50 -2.71
N ALA A 373 15.58 13.03 -2.14
CA ALA A 373 15.84 11.60 -2.17
C ALA A 373 14.71 10.81 -1.45
N LEU A 374 14.12 11.33 -0.37
CA LEU A 374 13.14 10.62 0.46
C LEU A 374 11.70 10.58 -0.06
N ILE A 375 11.50 10.68 -1.37
CA ILE A 375 10.14 10.65 -1.95
C ILE A 375 9.41 9.34 -1.60
N GLY A 376 8.14 9.47 -1.21
CA GLY A 376 7.27 8.36 -0.86
C GLY A 376 7.48 7.78 0.54
N LYS A 377 8.39 8.36 1.34
CA LYS A 377 8.61 7.96 2.74
C LYS A 377 7.67 8.69 3.69
N THR A 378 7.25 7.98 4.74
CA THR A 378 6.37 8.55 5.78
C THR A 378 7.17 9.45 6.72
N SER A 379 6.50 10.32 7.48
CA SER A 379 7.17 11.20 8.45
C SER A 379 7.99 10.40 9.49
N ALA A 380 7.50 9.23 9.90
CA ALA A 380 8.21 8.32 10.79
C ALA A 380 9.49 7.75 10.14
N ASP A 381 9.40 7.32 8.87
CA ASP A 381 10.57 6.83 8.12
C ASP A 381 11.62 7.92 7.98
N VAL A 382 11.20 9.13 7.57
CA VAL A 382 12.06 10.31 7.45
C VAL A 382 12.79 10.62 8.75
N LEU A 383 12.08 10.62 9.88
CA LEU A 383 12.67 10.84 11.21
C LEU A 383 13.64 9.72 11.61
N SER A 384 13.31 8.46 11.32
CA SER A 384 14.21 7.33 11.59
C SER A 384 15.50 7.42 10.78
N ILE A 385 15.39 7.82 9.51
CA ILE A 385 16.51 7.98 8.60
C ILE A 385 17.38 9.16 9.01
N ALA A 386 16.76 10.29 9.35
CA ALA A 386 17.47 11.46 9.88
C ALA A 386 18.30 11.09 11.13
N LYS A 387 17.80 10.19 11.99
CA LYS A 387 18.54 9.66 13.15
C LYS A 387 19.62 8.65 12.76
N ALA A 388 19.34 7.77 11.79
CA ALA A 388 20.20 6.63 11.43
C ALA A 388 21.47 7.01 10.64
N GLY A 389 21.56 8.20 10.03
CA GLY A 389 22.77 8.66 9.32
C GLY A 389 22.55 8.89 7.82
N GLU A 390 23.59 8.64 7.01
CA GLU A 390 23.54 8.76 5.55
C GLU A 390 22.50 7.82 4.95
N TRP A 391 21.72 8.36 4.02
CA TRP A 391 20.70 7.60 3.32
C TRP A 391 20.66 8.03 1.85
N ARG A 392 20.51 7.04 0.98
CA ARG A 392 20.27 7.24 -0.46
C ARG A 392 18.94 6.61 -0.84
N TYR A 393 18.20 7.32 -1.67
CA TYR A 393 17.05 6.75 -2.37
C TYR A 393 17.53 5.58 -3.21
N ARG A 394 16.99 4.40 -2.95
CA ARG A 394 17.13 3.25 -3.84
C ARG A 394 15.76 2.99 -4.46
N PRO A 395 15.58 3.22 -5.76
CA PRO A 395 14.37 2.79 -6.43
C PRO A 395 14.21 1.26 -6.30
N PRO A 396 12.98 0.72 -6.40
CA PRO A 396 12.74 -0.73 -6.33
C PRO A 396 13.26 -1.50 -7.56
N PHE A 397 14.01 -0.84 -8.44
CA PHE A 397 14.59 -1.37 -9.68
C PHE A 397 16.09 -1.01 -9.74
N LYS A 398 16.83 -1.68 -10.63
CA LYS A 398 18.26 -1.40 -10.86
C LYS A 398 18.44 0.08 -11.25
N GLU A 399 19.21 0.83 -10.47
CA GLU A 399 19.50 2.24 -10.74
C GLU A 399 20.12 2.42 -12.12
N VAL A 400 19.57 3.37 -12.87
CA VAL A 400 20.07 3.77 -14.20
C VAL A 400 20.36 5.26 -14.14
N ARG A 401 21.51 5.71 -14.65
CA ARG A 401 21.85 7.14 -14.74
C ARG A 401 21.74 7.61 -16.19
N TRP A 402 21.58 8.92 -16.43
CA TRP A 402 21.59 9.45 -17.81
C TRP A 402 22.87 9.11 -18.56
N GLY A 403 24.01 9.06 -17.86
CA GLY A 403 25.30 8.68 -18.46
C GLY A 403 25.38 7.20 -18.86
N SER A 404 24.47 6.35 -18.39
CA SER A 404 24.38 4.95 -18.83
C SER A 404 23.46 4.73 -20.02
N ILE A 405 22.84 5.80 -20.54
CA ILE A 405 22.01 5.78 -21.75
C ILE A 405 22.78 6.52 -22.84
N GLY A 406 23.22 5.83 -23.88
CA GLY A 406 23.89 6.47 -25.01
C GLY A 406 22.88 7.24 -25.88
N GLY A 407 23.27 8.41 -26.37
CA GLY A 407 22.50 9.19 -27.34
C GLY A 407 21.22 9.83 -26.80
N LEU A 408 20.26 10.02 -27.70
CA LEU A 408 18.90 10.53 -27.44
C LEU A 408 18.87 11.92 -26.77
N ARG A 409 19.85 12.77 -27.07
CA ARG A 409 20.02 14.07 -26.40
C ARG A 409 18.76 14.94 -26.44
N GLU A 410 18.12 15.04 -27.60
CA GLU A 410 16.91 15.85 -27.77
C GLU A 410 15.74 15.30 -26.91
N VAL A 411 15.56 13.98 -26.89
CA VAL A 411 14.52 13.31 -26.09
C VAL A 411 14.78 13.55 -24.60
N LYS A 412 16.03 13.40 -24.13
CA LYS A 412 16.43 13.67 -22.75
C LYS A 412 16.11 15.11 -22.35
N GLU A 413 16.48 16.08 -23.19
CA GLU A 413 16.20 17.50 -22.94
C GLU A 413 14.70 17.80 -22.92
N ARG A 414 13.91 17.21 -23.82
CA ARG A 414 12.44 17.37 -23.84
C ARG A 414 11.80 16.82 -22.57
N LEU A 415 12.24 15.65 -22.09
CA LEU A 415 11.74 15.07 -20.83
C LEU A 415 12.16 15.87 -19.61
N HIS A 416 13.41 16.36 -19.58
CA HIS A 416 13.91 17.18 -18.49
C HIS A 416 13.15 18.52 -18.40
N ARG A 417 12.85 19.15 -19.55
CA ARG A 417 12.02 20.36 -19.62
C ARG A 417 10.58 20.12 -19.17
N ALA A 418 10.00 19.00 -19.60
CA ALA A 418 8.61 18.66 -19.31
C ALA A 418 8.37 18.28 -17.84
N LEU A 419 9.32 17.57 -17.22
CA LEU A 419 9.15 16.99 -15.88
C LEU A 419 9.96 17.71 -14.81
N VAL A 420 11.28 17.89 -15.01
CA VAL A 420 12.19 18.37 -13.96
C VAL A 420 12.08 19.88 -13.74
N TRP A 421 12.02 20.68 -14.80
CA TRP A 421 11.93 22.15 -14.68
C TRP A 421 10.74 22.65 -13.85
N PRO A 422 9.52 22.09 -14.01
CA PRO A 422 8.39 22.35 -13.10
C PRO A 422 8.71 22.24 -11.62
N GLN A 423 9.48 21.21 -11.26
CA GLN A 423 9.84 20.91 -9.87
C GLN A 423 10.96 21.80 -9.37
N CYS A 424 11.93 22.13 -10.23
CA CYS A 424 13.06 23.00 -9.87
C CYS A 424 12.68 24.48 -9.81
N HIS A 425 11.70 24.93 -10.60
CA HIS A 425 11.35 26.35 -10.74
C HIS A 425 9.84 26.63 -10.61
N PRO A 426 9.17 26.21 -9.53
CA PRO A 426 7.72 26.35 -9.37
C PRO A 426 7.25 27.81 -9.39
N GLU A 427 8.09 28.74 -8.90
CA GLU A 427 7.81 30.18 -8.88
C GLU A 427 7.64 30.78 -10.27
N VAL A 428 8.45 30.31 -11.24
CA VAL A 428 8.42 30.77 -12.63
C VAL A 428 7.13 30.30 -13.29
N PHE A 429 6.79 29.03 -13.11
CA PHE A 429 5.56 28.45 -13.66
C PHE A 429 4.30 29.14 -13.12
N LYS A 430 4.28 29.49 -11.83
CA LYS A 430 3.19 30.27 -11.22
C LYS A 430 3.10 31.69 -11.78
N LYS A 431 4.23 32.40 -11.89
CA LYS A 431 4.26 33.79 -12.38
C LYS A 431 3.83 33.93 -13.84
N PHE A 432 4.24 32.98 -14.69
CA PHE A 432 3.91 32.99 -16.12
C PHE A 432 2.66 32.17 -16.46
N ASN A 433 1.95 31.66 -15.46
CA ASN A 433 0.77 30.81 -15.61
C ASN A 433 0.98 29.65 -16.60
N LEU A 434 2.17 29.04 -16.54
CA LEU A 434 2.55 27.92 -17.40
C LEU A 434 1.94 26.63 -16.86
N SER A 435 1.28 25.87 -17.73
CA SER A 435 0.75 24.55 -17.40
C SER A 435 1.81 23.47 -17.51
N HIS A 436 1.88 22.60 -16.51
CA HIS A 436 2.68 21.38 -16.57
C HIS A 436 1.97 20.32 -17.43
N PRO A 437 2.71 19.50 -18.20
CA PRO A 437 2.12 18.41 -18.97
C PRO A 437 1.53 17.36 -18.00
N LYS A 438 0.26 17.01 -18.22
CA LYS A 438 -0.44 16.04 -17.35
C LYS A 438 -0.02 14.62 -17.68
N GLY A 439 0.16 14.34 -18.97
CA GLY A 439 0.60 13.04 -19.43
C GLY A 439 1.53 13.13 -20.62
N ILE A 440 2.59 12.33 -20.55
CA ILE A 440 3.58 12.19 -21.61
C ILE A 440 3.43 10.81 -22.25
N LEU A 441 3.31 10.73 -23.57
CA LEU A 441 3.36 9.45 -24.29
C LEU A 441 4.69 9.34 -25.04
N LEU A 442 5.51 8.38 -24.61
CA LEU A 442 6.71 7.93 -25.28
C LEU A 442 6.33 6.91 -26.36
N TYR A 443 6.61 7.21 -27.63
CA TYR A 443 6.36 6.28 -28.73
C TYR A 443 7.57 6.16 -29.65
N GLY A 444 7.75 4.99 -30.24
CA GLY A 444 8.88 4.70 -31.11
C GLY A 444 9.12 3.21 -31.27
N PRO A 445 10.11 2.80 -32.09
CA PRO A 445 10.41 1.38 -32.28
C PRO A 445 10.84 0.69 -30.97
N PRO A 446 10.62 -0.63 -30.86
CA PRO A 446 11.04 -1.40 -29.70
C PRO A 446 12.56 -1.32 -29.52
N GLY A 447 13.03 -1.53 -28.28
CA GLY A 447 14.47 -1.55 -28.00
C GLY A 447 15.17 -0.18 -27.96
N CYS A 448 14.45 0.93 -28.07
CA CYS A 448 15.02 2.30 -28.05
C CYS A 448 14.95 2.98 -26.66
N ALA A 449 15.15 2.23 -25.57
CA ALA A 449 15.30 2.75 -24.22
C ALA A 449 14.12 3.54 -23.60
N LYS A 450 12.90 3.48 -24.16
CA LYS A 450 11.70 4.20 -23.63
C LYS A 450 11.48 3.98 -22.13
N THR A 451 11.40 2.72 -21.68
CA THR A 451 11.25 2.36 -20.26
C THR A 451 12.48 2.74 -19.42
N THR A 452 13.68 2.67 -20.03
CA THR A 452 14.95 3.01 -19.36
C THR A 452 15.11 4.51 -19.10
N LEU A 453 14.60 5.38 -20.00
CA LEU A 453 14.60 6.83 -19.84
C LEU A 453 13.83 7.25 -18.58
N VAL A 454 12.64 6.67 -18.37
CA VAL A 454 11.81 6.97 -17.19
C VAL A 454 12.46 6.45 -15.91
N LYS A 455 13.04 5.25 -15.94
CA LYS A 455 13.81 4.69 -14.83
C LYS A 455 15.01 5.57 -14.46
N ALA A 456 15.69 6.16 -15.44
CA ALA A 456 16.81 7.07 -15.20
C ALA A 456 16.35 8.36 -14.50
N LEU A 457 15.27 8.98 -14.98
CA LEU A 457 14.69 10.17 -14.36
C LEU A 457 14.31 9.94 -12.88
N CYS A 458 13.73 8.79 -12.57
CA CYS A 458 13.37 8.44 -11.20
C CYS A 458 14.60 8.08 -10.33
N SER A 459 15.65 7.51 -10.93
CA SER A 459 16.90 7.18 -10.22
C SER A 459 17.67 8.43 -9.76
N GLU A 460 17.49 9.56 -10.45
CA GLU A 460 18.06 10.84 -10.02
C GLU A 460 17.34 11.46 -8.81
N GLY A 461 16.21 10.88 -8.38
CA GLY A 461 15.53 11.26 -7.15
C GLY A 461 14.57 12.44 -7.28
N TYR A 462 14.12 12.78 -8.50
CA TYR A 462 13.12 13.83 -8.70
C TYR A 462 11.67 13.36 -8.49
N PHE A 463 11.39 12.08 -8.73
CA PHE A 463 10.02 11.53 -8.71
C PHE A 463 9.96 10.13 -8.10
N SER A 464 8.87 9.83 -7.37
CA SER A 464 8.48 8.45 -7.08
C SER A 464 8.08 7.75 -8.37
N LEU A 465 8.39 6.46 -8.52
CA LEU A 465 7.90 5.66 -9.64
C LEU A 465 6.85 4.66 -9.15
N ILE A 466 5.67 4.70 -9.75
CA ILE A 466 4.75 3.58 -9.76
C ILE A 466 4.79 2.98 -11.16
N TYR A 467 5.41 1.81 -11.27
CA TYR A 467 5.50 1.07 -12.51
C TYR A 467 4.26 0.18 -12.65
N LEU A 468 3.51 0.37 -13.74
CA LEU A 468 2.36 -0.43 -14.10
C LEU A 468 2.63 -1.10 -15.44
N ASP A 469 2.81 -2.41 -15.40
CA ASP A 469 2.83 -3.24 -16.60
C ASP A 469 1.39 -3.49 -17.05
N SER A 470 1.02 -2.98 -18.23
CA SER A 470 -0.34 -3.06 -18.76
C SER A 470 -0.83 -4.50 -18.91
N ALA A 471 0.06 -5.45 -19.20
CA ALA A 471 -0.28 -6.87 -19.28
C ALA A 471 -0.67 -7.45 -17.90
N SER A 472 -0.04 -6.99 -16.82
CA SER A 472 -0.31 -7.46 -15.45
C SER A 472 -1.62 -6.96 -14.85
N VAL A 473 -2.18 -5.88 -15.42
CA VAL A 473 -3.42 -5.25 -14.97
C VAL A 473 -4.63 -6.02 -15.46
N VAL A 474 -4.56 -6.58 -16.68
CA VAL A 474 -5.65 -7.37 -17.27
C VAL A 474 -5.72 -8.71 -16.55
N SER A 475 -6.77 -8.92 -15.77
CA SER A 475 -7.03 -10.16 -15.05
C SER A 475 -8.30 -10.81 -15.58
N ALA A 476 -8.35 -12.14 -15.57
CA ALA A 476 -9.54 -12.89 -15.96
C ALA A 476 -10.76 -12.68 -15.03
N TYR A 477 -10.59 -11.93 -13.93
CA TYR A 477 -11.64 -11.69 -12.95
C TYR A 477 -12.27 -10.31 -13.14
N VAL A 478 -13.57 -10.31 -13.43
CA VAL A 478 -14.36 -9.10 -13.68
C VAL A 478 -14.30 -8.13 -12.48
N GLY A 479 -13.84 -6.89 -12.73
CA GLY A 479 -13.81 -5.80 -11.74
C GLY A 479 -12.55 -5.74 -10.86
N GLU A 480 -11.71 -6.78 -10.86
CA GLU A 480 -10.44 -6.75 -10.11
C GLU A 480 -9.44 -5.78 -10.75
N SER A 481 -9.36 -5.77 -12.08
CA SER A 481 -8.50 -4.87 -12.86
C SER A 481 -8.85 -3.39 -12.63
N GLU A 482 -10.14 -3.04 -12.57
CA GLU A 482 -10.60 -1.66 -12.30
C GLU A 482 -10.26 -1.22 -10.88
N ARG A 483 -10.40 -2.13 -9.91
CA ARG A 483 -10.03 -1.86 -8.52
C ARG A 483 -8.53 -1.66 -8.37
N ARG A 484 -7.71 -2.53 -8.98
CA ARG A 484 -6.25 -2.37 -8.98
C ARG A 484 -5.83 -1.03 -9.58
N LEU A 485 -6.48 -0.62 -10.68
CA LEU A 485 -6.23 0.67 -11.31
C LEU A 485 -6.57 1.82 -10.34
N ARG A 486 -7.76 1.83 -9.74
CA ARG A 486 -8.13 2.83 -8.70
C ARG A 486 -7.18 2.85 -7.51
N ASP A 487 -6.73 1.68 -7.04
CA ASP A 487 -5.78 1.57 -5.95
C ASP A 487 -4.41 2.16 -6.34
N VAL A 488 -3.95 1.96 -7.58
CA VAL A 488 -2.72 2.57 -8.13
C VAL A 488 -2.82 4.09 -8.18
N PHE A 489 -3.92 4.63 -8.69
CA PHE A 489 -4.15 6.07 -8.74
C PHE A 489 -4.23 6.68 -7.33
N THR A 490 -4.90 5.99 -6.40
CA THR A 490 -4.94 6.39 -4.98
C THR A 490 -3.53 6.39 -4.38
N GLN A 491 -2.71 5.39 -4.65
CA GLN A 491 -1.30 5.36 -4.21
C GLN A 491 -0.46 6.47 -4.85
N ALA A 492 -0.70 6.78 -6.13
CA ALA A 492 0.00 7.85 -6.83
C ALA A 492 -0.28 9.22 -6.19
N SER A 493 -1.55 9.50 -5.85
CA SER A 493 -1.93 10.73 -5.14
C SER A 493 -1.26 10.87 -3.79
N GLN A 494 -0.97 9.74 -3.12
CA GLN A 494 -0.32 9.74 -1.83
C GLN A 494 1.20 9.95 -1.94
N ARG A 495 1.84 9.58 -3.05
CA ARG A 495 3.31 9.56 -3.22
C ARG A 495 3.87 10.78 -3.96
N THR A 496 3.19 11.92 -3.93
CA THR A 496 3.58 13.11 -4.69
C THR A 496 4.95 13.68 -4.23
N PRO A 497 5.83 14.13 -5.16
CA PRO A 497 5.71 14.07 -6.62
C PRO A 497 5.93 12.64 -7.17
N CYS A 498 5.03 12.17 -8.04
CA CYS A 498 4.99 10.78 -8.50
C CYS A 498 4.80 10.69 -10.02
N ILE A 499 5.53 9.77 -10.65
CA ILE A 499 5.30 9.32 -12.03
C ILE A 499 4.58 7.98 -11.99
N VAL A 500 3.43 7.91 -12.65
CA VAL A 500 2.76 6.64 -12.94
C VAL A 500 3.15 6.25 -14.35
N PHE A 501 3.99 5.22 -14.46
CA PHE A 501 4.49 4.74 -15.74
C PHE A 501 3.65 3.55 -16.23
N PHE A 502 3.01 3.72 -17.37
CA PHE A 502 2.28 2.68 -18.07
C PHE A 502 3.16 2.14 -19.20
N ASP A 503 3.67 0.91 -19.04
CA ASP A 503 4.34 0.24 -20.15
C ASP A 503 3.30 -0.46 -21.04
N GLU A 504 3.53 -0.51 -22.35
CA GLU A 504 2.61 -1.11 -23.33
C GLU A 504 1.17 -0.58 -23.23
N VAL A 505 1.00 0.74 -23.27
CA VAL A 505 -0.31 1.42 -23.15
C VAL A 505 -1.34 0.90 -24.15
N GLU A 506 -0.90 0.43 -25.32
CA GLU A 506 -1.73 -0.19 -26.34
C GLU A 506 -2.55 -1.39 -25.81
N VAL A 507 -2.09 -2.10 -24.78
CA VAL A 507 -2.79 -3.26 -24.21
C VAL A 507 -4.07 -2.84 -23.47
N ILE A 508 -4.02 -1.74 -22.71
CA ILE A 508 -5.19 -1.21 -21.99
C ILE A 508 -6.02 -0.27 -22.88
N GLY A 509 -5.36 0.42 -23.81
CA GLY A 509 -5.90 1.52 -24.60
C GLY A 509 -6.08 1.21 -26.08
N ALA A 510 -6.23 -0.05 -26.49
CA ALA A 510 -6.39 -0.41 -27.90
C ALA A 510 -7.64 0.22 -28.54
N LYS A 511 -7.52 0.62 -29.81
CA LYS A 511 -8.65 1.02 -30.66
C LYS A 511 -9.67 -0.12 -30.77
N ARG A 512 -10.94 0.28 -30.83
CA ARG A 512 -12.08 -0.62 -30.94
C ARG A 512 -12.09 -1.30 -32.32
N GLU A 513 -11.83 -2.60 -32.38
CA GLU A 513 -11.98 -3.41 -33.61
C GLU A 513 -12.98 -4.55 -33.43
N ASN A 514 -14.28 -4.31 -33.70
CA ASN A 514 -15.38 -5.29 -33.79
C ASN A 514 -15.07 -6.75 -33.37
N GLY A 515 -15.03 -7.04 -32.05
CA GLY A 515 -14.80 -8.39 -31.54
C GLY A 515 -15.39 -8.62 -30.14
N ALA A 516 -16.03 -9.77 -29.93
CA ALA A 516 -16.85 -10.10 -28.75
C ALA A 516 -16.10 -10.17 -27.38
N HIS A 517 -14.77 -10.12 -27.37
CA HIS A 517 -13.94 -10.07 -26.15
C HIS A 517 -13.63 -8.64 -25.65
N GLN A 518 -14.24 -7.60 -26.24
CA GLN A 518 -13.90 -6.19 -26.00
C GLN A 518 -14.55 -5.53 -24.77
N THR A 519 -15.47 -6.20 -24.08
CA THR A 519 -16.21 -5.54 -23.00
C THR A 519 -15.33 -5.18 -21.81
N GLU A 520 -14.29 -5.96 -21.52
CA GLU A 520 -13.38 -5.74 -20.38
C GLU A 520 -12.36 -4.63 -20.67
N SER A 521 -11.72 -4.64 -21.84
CA SER A 521 -10.77 -3.59 -22.23
C SER A 521 -11.46 -2.24 -22.36
N VAL A 522 -12.70 -2.19 -22.87
CA VAL A 522 -13.50 -0.96 -22.94
C VAL A 522 -13.82 -0.40 -21.56
N ARG A 523 -14.14 -1.26 -20.59
CA ARG A 523 -14.39 -0.83 -19.20
C ARG A 523 -13.12 -0.34 -18.52
N LEU A 524 -12.00 -1.03 -18.74
CA LEU A 524 -10.70 -0.61 -18.22
C LEU A 524 -10.23 0.72 -18.80
N LEU A 525 -10.35 0.89 -20.12
CA LEU A 525 -10.10 2.17 -20.78
C LEU A 525 -11.00 3.26 -20.20
N SER A 526 -12.31 3.02 -20.07
CA SER A 526 -13.23 4.01 -19.50
C SER A 526 -12.87 4.39 -18.05
N THR A 527 -12.45 3.41 -17.24
CA THR A 527 -11.98 3.65 -15.87
C THR A 527 -10.69 4.45 -15.87
N LEU A 528 -9.70 4.08 -16.70
CA LEU A 528 -8.45 4.81 -16.85
C LEU A 528 -8.69 6.27 -17.24
N LEU A 529 -9.55 6.52 -18.23
CA LEU A 529 -9.90 7.87 -18.66
C LEU A 529 -10.58 8.66 -17.53
N THR A 530 -11.49 8.03 -16.79
CA THR A 530 -12.19 8.66 -15.66
C THR A 530 -11.21 9.03 -14.54
N GLU A 531 -10.27 8.14 -14.23
CA GLU A 531 -9.24 8.40 -13.21
C GLU A 531 -8.25 9.48 -13.68
N MET A 532 -7.82 9.47 -14.94
CA MET A 532 -6.95 10.53 -15.50
C MET A 532 -7.62 11.90 -15.50
N ASP A 533 -8.90 11.99 -15.87
CA ASP A 533 -9.67 13.24 -15.85
C ASP A 533 -9.99 13.70 -14.42
N GLY A 534 -10.19 12.75 -13.49
CA GLY A 534 -10.44 13.01 -12.07
C GLY A 534 -9.25 13.65 -11.35
N PHE A 535 -8.02 13.48 -11.86
CA PHE A 535 -6.83 14.20 -11.43
C PHE A 535 -6.78 15.61 -12.05
N THR A 536 -7.85 16.37 -11.86
CA THR A 536 -8.01 17.67 -12.53
C THR A 536 -7.14 18.78 -11.92
N ALA A 537 -6.56 18.60 -10.71
CA ALA A 537 -5.78 19.65 -10.03
C ALA A 537 -4.80 19.20 -8.92
N SER A 538 -4.45 17.91 -8.78
CA SER A 538 -3.62 17.44 -7.65
C SER A 538 -2.11 17.48 -7.93
N HIS A 539 -1.46 18.54 -7.43
CA HIS A 539 -0.15 18.59 -6.76
C HIS A 539 0.86 17.47 -7.09
N GLY A 540 1.35 17.40 -8.34
CA GLY A 540 2.62 16.72 -8.65
C GLY A 540 2.55 15.24 -9.07
N VAL A 541 1.39 14.72 -9.51
CA VAL A 541 1.34 13.43 -10.22
C VAL A 541 1.44 13.66 -11.74
N CYS A 542 2.31 12.90 -12.41
CA CYS A 542 2.44 12.90 -13.87
C CYS A 542 2.26 11.49 -14.43
N PHE A 543 1.51 11.37 -15.51
CA PHE A 543 1.30 10.10 -16.21
C PHE A 543 2.33 9.96 -17.33
N VAL A 544 3.03 8.84 -17.42
CA VAL A 544 3.95 8.57 -18.54
C VAL A 544 3.57 7.23 -19.17
N GLY A 545 3.15 7.26 -20.42
CA GLY A 545 2.86 6.07 -21.21
C GLY A 545 4.03 5.72 -22.12
N ALA A 546 4.28 4.44 -22.33
CA ALA A 546 5.15 3.95 -23.39
C ALA A 546 4.38 3.03 -24.34
N THR A 547 4.62 3.20 -25.65
CA THR A 547 4.04 2.33 -26.67
C THR A 547 5.03 2.06 -27.79
N ASN A 548 5.03 0.83 -28.30
CA ASN A 548 5.78 0.47 -29.51
C ASN A 548 4.93 0.66 -30.77
N VAL A 549 3.60 0.67 -30.61
CA VAL A 549 2.64 0.58 -31.71
C VAL A 549 1.58 1.69 -31.57
N PRO A 550 1.96 2.98 -31.74
CA PRO A 550 1.09 4.11 -31.41
C PRO A 550 -0.20 4.18 -32.25
N HIS A 551 -0.22 3.58 -33.44
CA HIS A 551 -1.40 3.55 -34.29
C HIS A 551 -2.55 2.71 -33.69
N LEU A 552 -2.26 1.78 -32.76
CA LEU A 552 -3.26 0.99 -32.04
C LEU A 552 -3.84 1.72 -30.84
N VAL A 553 -3.24 2.81 -30.37
CA VAL A 553 -3.72 3.55 -29.20
C VAL A 553 -4.99 4.33 -29.53
N ASP A 554 -5.99 4.27 -28.65
CA ASP A 554 -7.26 4.97 -28.79
C ASP A 554 -7.05 6.49 -28.72
N SER A 555 -7.63 7.21 -29.69
CA SER A 555 -7.58 8.67 -29.78
C SER A 555 -8.09 9.40 -28.53
N ALA A 556 -8.93 8.76 -27.71
CA ALA A 556 -9.41 9.29 -26.45
C ALA A 556 -8.25 9.51 -25.46
N LEU A 557 -7.23 8.66 -25.46
CA LEU A 557 -6.07 8.81 -24.59
C LEU A 557 -5.18 10.00 -24.98
N LEU A 558 -5.19 10.39 -26.26
CA LEU A 558 -4.37 11.47 -26.83
C LEU A 558 -5.04 12.86 -26.72
N ARG A 559 -6.20 12.95 -26.06
CA ARG A 559 -6.91 14.24 -25.91
C ARG A 559 -6.19 15.15 -24.91
N PRO A 560 -6.27 16.49 -25.10
CA PRO A 560 -5.72 17.46 -24.16
C PRO A 560 -6.13 17.17 -22.71
N GLY A 561 -5.16 17.22 -21.78
CA GLY A 561 -5.37 16.89 -20.38
C GLY A 561 -5.15 15.42 -20.00
N ARG A 562 -4.87 14.53 -20.97
CA ARG A 562 -4.50 13.13 -20.77
C ARG A 562 -3.05 12.90 -21.21
N PHE A 563 -2.79 12.12 -22.25
CA PHE A 563 -1.46 12.08 -22.90
C PHE A 563 -1.37 13.18 -23.95
N ASP A 564 -1.21 14.41 -23.47
CA ASP A 564 -1.18 15.61 -24.30
C ASP A 564 0.21 16.02 -24.76
N TYR A 565 1.27 15.44 -24.18
CA TYR A 565 2.65 15.68 -24.61
C TYR A 565 3.25 14.44 -25.28
N LEU A 566 3.45 14.50 -26.58
CA LEU A 566 3.92 13.38 -27.40
C LEU A 566 5.43 13.47 -27.62
N VAL A 567 6.16 12.43 -27.22
CA VAL A 567 7.63 12.37 -27.39
C VAL A 567 7.98 11.16 -28.24
N TYR A 568 8.45 11.45 -29.46
CA TYR A 568 8.97 10.45 -30.37
C TYR A 568 10.39 10.06 -29.94
N VAL A 569 10.62 8.75 -29.79
CA VAL A 569 11.93 8.16 -29.51
C VAL A 569 12.39 7.45 -30.78
N PRO A 570 13.26 8.07 -31.59
CA PRO A 570 13.69 7.51 -32.86
C PRO A 570 14.67 6.34 -32.67
N LEU A 571 14.99 5.68 -33.79
CA LEU A 571 16.20 4.86 -33.86
C LEU A 571 17.45 5.69 -33.61
N PRO A 572 18.51 5.09 -33.07
CA PRO A 572 19.75 5.80 -32.81
C PRO A 572 20.40 6.26 -34.12
N SER A 573 20.74 7.56 -34.17
CA SER A 573 21.56 8.15 -35.25
C SER A 573 22.99 7.58 -35.21
N ALA A 574 23.79 7.83 -36.25
CA ALA A 574 25.19 7.38 -36.27
C ALA A 574 25.97 7.78 -34.99
N LYS A 575 25.78 9.04 -34.52
CA LYS A 575 26.40 9.52 -33.28
C LYS A 575 25.83 8.83 -32.03
N ASP A 576 24.52 8.60 -31.98
CA ASP A 576 23.92 7.88 -30.85
C ASP A 576 24.44 6.43 -30.80
N ARG A 577 24.59 5.77 -31.94
CA ARG A 577 25.15 4.42 -32.04
C ARG A 577 26.60 4.38 -31.58
N GLU A 578 27.40 5.39 -31.91
CA GLU A 578 28.76 5.53 -31.38
C GLU A 578 28.75 5.56 -29.85
N GLU A 579 27.95 6.44 -29.25
CA GLU A 579 27.84 6.53 -27.79
C GLU A 579 27.36 5.21 -27.15
N ILE A 580 26.36 4.55 -27.74
CA ILE A 580 25.83 3.26 -27.25
C ILE A 580 26.92 2.17 -27.32
N LEU A 581 27.61 2.05 -28.45
CA LEU A 581 28.68 1.07 -28.62
C LEU A 581 29.86 1.36 -27.67
N SER A 582 30.25 2.61 -27.46
CA SER A 582 31.27 2.99 -26.49
C SER A 582 30.89 2.58 -25.07
N LEU A 583 29.62 2.72 -24.68
CA LEU A 583 29.14 2.29 -23.37
C LEU A 583 29.19 0.77 -23.18
N HIS A 584 28.89 0.00 -24.22
CA HIS A 584 28.85 -1.47 -24.16
C HIS A 584 30.22 -2.15 -24.35
N LEU A 585 31.08 -1.59 -25.22
CA LEU A 585 32.39 -2.14 -25.54
C LEU A 585 33.49 -1.60 -24.63
N GLY A 586 33.23 -0.52 -23.87
CA GLY A 586 34.13 0.01 -22.85
C GLY A 586 35.51 0.33 -23.41
N CYS A 587 36.54 -0.36 -22.89
CA CYS A 587 37.95 -0.16 -23.28
C CYS A 587 38.41 -1.08 -24.42
N ALA A 588 37.51 -1.78 -25.12
CA ALA A 588 37.91 -2.62 -26.25
C ALA A 588 38.60 -1.78 -27.33
N ALA A 589 39.68 -2.31 -27.93
CA ALA A 589 40.47 -1.62 -28.94
C ALA A 589 39.78 -1.63 -30.32
N VAL A 590 38.61 -1.02 -30.42
CA VAL A 590 37.78 -0.94 -31.62
C VAL A 590 37.52 0.50 -32.02
N ASP A 591 37.51 0.75 -33.33
CA ASP A 591 37.01 2.01 -33.89
C ASP A 591 35.48 1.99 -33.91
N VAL A 592 34.91 2.63 -32.90
CA VAL A 592 33.46 2.67 -32.69
C VAL A 592 32.74 3.42 -33.82
N GLY A 593 33.38 4.42 -34.44
CA GLY A 593 32.79 5.19 -35.55
C GLY A 593 32.55 4.32 -36.78
N VAL A 594 33.52 3.46 -37.12
CA VAL A 594 33.38 2.50 -38.22
C VAL A 594 32.27 1.47 -37.94
N LEU A 595 32.18 0.98 -36.71
CA LEU A 595 31.13 0.02 -36.32
C LEU A 595 29.73 0.67 -36.34
N ALA A 596 29.61 1.91 -35.88
CA ALA A 596 28.36 2.67 -35.89
C ALA A 596 27.83 2.94 -37.30
N ALA A 597 28.72 3.18 -38.28
CA ALA A 597 28.35 3.34 -39.68
C ALA A 597 27.80 2.04 -40.29
N LEU A 598 28.37 0.89 -39.91
CA LEU A 598 27.93 -0.44 -40.39
C LEU A 598 26.64 -0.93 -39.70
N ALA A 599 26.39 -0.48 -38.48
CA ALA A 599 25.23 -0.86 -37.68
C ALA A 599 23.99 0.01 -37.96
N ASP A 600 23.79 0.44 -39.21
CA ASP A 600 22.60 1.22 -39.56
C ASP A 600 21.31 0.41 -39.43
N GLY A 601 20.26 1.04 -38.92
CA GLY A 601 18.98 0.38 -38.62
C GLY A 601 18.97 -0.54 -37.38
N PHE A 602 20.04 -0.60 -36.59
CA PHE A 602 20.02 -1.30 -35.30
C PHE A 602 19.34 -0.45 -34.23
N SER A 603 18.49 -1.06 -33.40
CA SER A 603 18.00 -0.41 -32.18
C SER A 603 19.07 -0.41 -31.08
N GLY A 604 18.88 0.38 -30.02
CA GLY A 604 19.80 0.38 -28.87
C GLY A 604 19.90 -1.00 -28.21
N ALA A 605 18.78 -1.74 -28.13
CA ALA A 605 18.76 -3.10 -27.62
C ALA A 605 19.51 -4.09 -28.55
N ASP A 606 19.37 -3.95 -29.87
CA ASP A 606 20.11 -4.80 -30.82
C ASP A 606 21.62 -4.59 -30.68
N LEU A 607 22.08 -3.34 -30.54
CA LEU A 607 23.51 -3.03 -30.31
C LEU A 607 24.02 -3.62 -28.99
N GLY A 608 23.24 -3.50 -27.92
CA GLY A 608 23.58 -4.12 -26.64
C GLY A 608 23.64 -5.65 -26.71
N ALA A 609 22.69 -6.27 -27.39
CA ALA A 609 22.65 -7.72 -27.62
C ALA A 609 23.82 -8.19 -28.51
N LEU A 610 24.12 -7.46 -29.59
CA LEU A 610 25.27 -7.71 -30.46
C LEU A 610 26.57 -7.69 -29.66
N CYS A 611 26.79 -6.65 -28.85
CA CYS A 611 27.98 -6.54 -28.02
C CYS A 611 28.05 -7.69 -27.02
N THR A 612 26.96 -7.96 -26.30
CA THR A 612 26.91 -9.04 -25.29
C THR A 612 27.20 -10.41 -25.91
N ALA A 613 26.58 -10.74 -27.04
CA ALA A 613 26.82 -12.00 -27.75
C ALA A 613 28.26 -12.12 -28.25
N SER A 614 28.83 -11.02 -28.76
CA SER A 614 30.22 -10.97 -29.23
C SER A 614 31.20 -11.19 -28.08
N LEU A 615 30.96 -10.55 -26.92
CA LEU A 615 31.79 -10.70 -25.72
C LEU A 615 31.72 -12.12 -25.15
N LEU A 616 30.53 -12.73 -25.10
CA LEU A 616 30.35 -14.10 -24.62
C LEU A 616 31.09 -15.12 -25.50
N GLU A 617 31.02 -14.99 -26.83
CA GLU A 617 31.75 -15.88 -27.74
C GLU A 617 33.27 -15.77 -27.56
N LEU A 618 33.78 -14.56 -27.31
CA LEU A 618 35.21 -14.35 -27.04
C LEU A 618 35.65 -14.99 -25.71
N LEU A 619 34.77 -14.97 -24.70
CA LEU A 619 35.00 -15.64 -23.41
C LEU A 619 34.91 -17.16 -23.51
N GLU A 620 33.99 -17.72 -24.30
CA GLU A 620 33.93 -19.18 -24.52
C GLU A 620 35.20 -19.71 -25.18
N LYS A 621 35.82 -18.91 -26.06
CA LYS A 621 37.09 -19.25 -26.69
C LYS A 621 38.30 -19.13 -25.76
N ASN A 622 38.21 -18.40 -24.64
CA ASN A 622 39.35 -18.11 -23.75
C ASN A 622 38.96 -18.01 -22.26
N ALA A 623 39.61 -18.79 -21.37
CA ALA A 623 39.28 -18.85 -19.94
C ALA A 623 39.60 -17.59 -19.09
N THR A 624 40.24 -16.57 -19.66
CA THR A 624 40.61 -15.28 -19.03
C THR A 624 40.23 -14.14 -19.98
N PRO A 625 40.04 -12.87 -19.54
CA PRO A 625 39.73 -11.76 -20.44
C PRO A 625 40.79 -11.73 -21.55
N PRO A 626 40.42 -12.08 -22.79
CA PRO A 626 41.42 -12.45 -23.77
C PRO A 626 42.25 -11.24 -24.18
N ALA A 627 43.56 -11.42 -24.33
CA ALA A 627 44.48 -10.36 -24.77
C ALA A 627 44.03 -9.71 -26.10
N CYS A 628 43.24 -10.44 -26.89
CA CYS A 628 42.63 -9.94 -28.12
C CYS A 628 41.66 -8.77 -27.90
N PHE A 629 41.14 -8.52 -26.69
CA PHE A 629 40.33 -7.33 -26.39
C PHE A 629 41.03 -6.00 -26.69
N TYR A 630 42.35 -5.99 -26.60
CA TYR A 630 43.19 -4.83 -26.83
C TYR A 630 43.86 -4.84 -28.21
N ASP A 631 43.57 -5.85 -29.03
CA ASP A 631 44.12 -6.01 -30.37
C ASP A 631 43.11 -5.55 -31.42
N THR A 632 43.37 -4.38 -32.00
CA THR A 632 42.52 -3.79 -33.05
C THR A 632 42.52 -4.62 -34.33
N GLU A 633 43.63 -5.30 -34.67
CA GLU A 633 43.71 -6.12 -35.89
C GLU A 633 42.79 -7.33 -35.82
N TYR A 634 42.58 -7.88 -34.63
CA TYR A 634 41.66 -9.00 -34.41
C TYR A 634 40.21 -8.56 -34.18
N MET A 635 39.99 -7.56 -33.32
CA MET A 635 38.65 -7.18 -32.86
C MET A 635 37.81 -6.51 -33.94
N MET A 636 38.43 -5.69 -34.80
CA MET A 636 37.70 -4.98 -35.85
C MET A 636 37.07 -5.93 -36.89
N PRO A 637 37.81 -6.88 -37.51
CA PRO A 637 37.21 -7.87 -38.41
C PRO A 637 36.16 -8.75 -37.73
N PHE A 638 36.40 -9.16 -36.47
CA PHE A 638 35.45 -9.97 -35.71
C PHE A 638 34.11 -9.26 -35.52
N MET A 639 34.13 -8.00 -35.05
CA MET A 639 32.92 -7.20 -34.85
C MET A 639 32.22 -6.89 -36.18
N LYS A 640 32.95 -6.63 -37.26
CA LYS A 640 32.36 -6.44 -38.60
C LYS A 640 31.58 -7.66 -39.08
N ASN A 641 32.18 -8.85 -38.97
CA ASN A 641 31.51 -10.10 -39.32
C ASN A 641 30.27 -10.33 -38.45
N LYS A 642 30.37 -10.01 -37.16
CA LYS A 642 29.23 -10.11 -36.25
C LYS A 642 28.07 -9.20 -36.65
N ILE A 643 28.32 -7.93 -36.92
CA ILE A 643 27.29 -6.98 -37.38
C ILE A 643 26.58 -7.50 -38.64
N GLN A 644 27.32 -8.07 -39.59
CA GLN A 644 26.75 -8.60 -40.83
C GLN A 644 25.91 -9.87 -40.61
N SER A 645 26.32 -10.72 -39.66
CA SER A 645 25.61 -11.96 -39.33
C SER A 645 24.44 -11.78 -38.36
N PHE A 646 24.38 -10.65 -37.65
CA PHE A 646 23.41 -10.44 -36.57
C PHE A 646 22.02 -10.11 -37.15
N GLN A 647 21.00 -10.85 -36.71
CA GLN A 647 19.64 -10.62 -37.14
C GLN A 647 19.08 -9.37 -36.46
N LYS A 648 18.77 -8.34 -37.26
CA LYS A 648 18.16 -7.11 -36.77
C LYS A 648 16.68 -7.34 -36.44
N SER A 649 16.18 -6.64 -35.43
CA SER A 649 14.76 -6.60 -35.13
C SER A 649 13.99 -5.96 -36.29
N ASN A 650 12.95 -6.63 -36.80
CA ASN A 650 12.05 -6.04 -37.79
C ASN A 650 10.99 -5.20 -37.06
N TYR A 651 10.83 -3.94 -37.45
CA TYR A 651 9.80 -3.04 -36.92
C TYR A 651 9.23 -2.17 -38.04
N ASP A 652 7.93 -1.87 -37.95
CA ASP A 652 7.20 -1.10 -38.96
C ASP A 652 7.50 0.42 -38.82
N THR A 653 8.56 0.86 -39.49
CA THR A 653 8.96 2.27 -39.50
C THR A 653 7.97 3.15 -40.24
N ALA A 654 7.31 2.63 -41.29
CA ALA A 654 6.40 3.40 -42.12
C ALA A 654 5.15 3.85 -41.33
N ALA A 655 4.53 2.93 -40.58
CA ALA A 655 3.39 3.27 -39.72
C ALA A 655 3.77 4.24 -38.59
N LEU A 656 4.98 4.12 -38.03
CA LEU A 656 5.52 5.03 -37.01
C LEU A 656 5.74 6.44 -37.56
N GLU A 657 6.36 6.56 -38.74
CA GLU A 657 6.59 7.83 -39.41
C GLU A 657 5.27 8.51 -39.83
N GLU A 658 4.29 7.74 -40.28
CA GLU A 658 2.97 8.26 -40.60
C GLU A 658 2.27 8.80 -39.34
N PHE A 659 2.32 8.06 -38.23
CA PHE A 659 1.78 8.52 -36.96
C PHE A 659 2.48 9.79 -36.48
N HIS A 660 3.81 9.82 -36.57
CA HIS A 660 4.60 10.99 -36.22
C HIS A 660 4.23 12.20 -37.08
N ARG A 661 4.13 12.04 -38.41
CA ARG A 661 3.75 13.13 -39.32
C ARG A 661 2.36 13.71 -39.01
N LYS A 662 1.42 12.87 -38.57
CA LYS A 662 0.07 13.30 -38.15
C LYS A 662 0.07 14.09 -36.83
N HIS A 663 1.05 13.87 -35.96
CA HIS A 663 1.08 14.41 -34.60
C HIS A 663 2.33 15.26 -34.30
N ALA A 664 3.18 15.55 -35.27
CA ALA A 664 4.44 16.29 -35.09
C ALA A 664 4.23 17.76 -34.69
N SER A 665 3.01 18.28 -34.85
CA SER A 665 2.62 19.64 -34.50
C SER A 665 2.03 19.80 -33.08
N ALA A 666 1.92 18.70 -32.32
CA ALA A 666 1.47 18.67 -30.93
C ALA A 666 2.64 18.28 -30.02
#